data_AF-A0A183TFR8-F1
#
_entry.id   AF-A0A183TFR8-F1
#
_cell.length_a   1.000
_cell.length_b   1.000
_cell.length_c   1.000
_cell.angle_alpha   90.00
_cell.angle_beta   90.00
_cell.angle_gamma   90.00
#
_symmetry.space_group_name_H-M   'P 1'
#
loop_
_entity.id
_entity.type
_entity.pdbx_description
1 polymer ?
#
loop_
_entity_poly.entity_id
_entity_poly.type
_entity_poly.pdbx_seq_one_letter_code
_entity_poly.pdbx_strand_id
1 'polypeptide(L)'
;MDLAVGKLKEATESPSERRLHSKKLRRDDAKNNIHDVDSLLDEEVAHFYEMEDEATINLYVTCLCALYDAWFSLTLTTAFKASQPGPGNITFDFEFFLQLAVDSLSARPDLSCAFLRILDLCSQAGLLHDFKSSVTVVERLLPFLMSFSHQIRLHTLRILRCLLMRIDSHGTGLLEESPLAVLDRCLTCERTKHCPNSLRELLATILHLHSGRTGVFKSTMGAKIVIHYLLGLLHTNLTPVWDGVVAALTSFLNPVFYSESADAGSQPRDYRKRQIASSRSKSPNSTAVTVPDDDEETTESTQAKLQWRQLCRALFWSKLTELLESEMSTSSRPPEEDDSGVSTLVFDELPIESAFLAQLYVIPDERSTSVLTNTTEAPVTFSPHRKPDWRNYRLNLWRSITPVAVGKHARFLVPIFLKFVNFEFYGCPSKANEDVLICALDLFSQMPNLQSVAKHEELCLTVLRLLTNKRPVVQQAAFKTWLNLSPKGVAPYREDLEKILSLQSFREAVRVFKLDTSVAPEDRAIVAPILIRILYGRLHLSKENLAPAVLTNLADCTDTELGILLSLIIESFYSAVGIPIEDLSAGDASLPPDIARLRASLGTNSWGRLQAICQVVENLLSFMGHRLGGLVPPSSESSEPSGSTHRPETHAPTLFRIGLLMIAITSVPSSTTVTEAKRPYSKQVKVVRKTGLALLLHLFNATGINTEAFWTPERVESVQHVVIRPYLPQLSQIAVASPGHLIICLSLACSQKAYLSANFLTQDLLTELMKLLLHPKVSKHVTRIIIEILWNMIFLPDVQVIGRLAVLPHHGSLIEYLYQRMLALRSLGSSQARKTLNSASEVLQREFKLLGYLTVPLDNTEACFLSPDQASRLLIGLLPFLMKTFARKSTTATPLWLRRRGAQETKLPQLVTEAVRTAHAIAGENTEAEILRALCPSSLGCVDAFATPGCPFLLVGLSSLDRLKMNSPASMVRDMYVI
;
A
#
# COMPACT_ATOMS: atom_id res chain seq x y z
N MET A 1 22.66 50.95 25.62
CA MET A 1 22.97 49.59 25.16
C MET A 1 23.34 48.71 26.35
N ASP A 2 24.28 49.11 27.22
CA ASP A 2 24.64 48.37 28.44
C ASP A 2 23.48 48.11 29.41
N LEU A 3 22.49 49.00 29.47
CA LEU A 3 21.30 48.83 30.32
C LEU A 3 20.28 47.82 29.76
N ALA A 4 20.31 47.56 28.45
CA ALA A 4 19.43 46.58 27.79
C ALA A 4 20.10 45.20 27.77
N VAL A 5 21.41 45.15 27.51
CA VAL A 5 22.25 43.94 27.64
C VAL A 5 22.34 43.51 29.11
N GLY A 6 22.51 44.46 30.03
CA GLY A 6 22.51 44.24 31.48
C GLY A 6 21.16 43.76 32.02
N LYS A 7 20.02 44.20 31.44
CA LYS A 7 18.70 43.68 31.81
C LYS A 7 18.41 42.29 31.23
N LEU A 8 18.99 41.94 30.08
CA LEU A 8 19.01 40.56 29.60
C LEU A 8 19.85 39.66 30.52
N LYS A 9 20.97 40.17 31.07
CA LYS A 9 21.80 39.49 32.08
C LYS A 9 21.17 39.40 33.48
N GLU A 10 20.40 40.40 33.90
CA GLU A 10 19.74 40.41 35.23
C GLU A 10 18.45 39.59 35.25
N ALA A 11 17.78 39.42 34.10
CA ALA A 11 16.57 38.60 33.97
C ALA A 11 16.84 37.09 34.08
N THR A 12 18.11 36.67 34.11
CA THR A 12 18.60 35.29 34.07
C THR A 12 19.25 34.85 35.39
N GLU A 13 18.76 35.25 36.57
CA GLU A 13 19.19 34.68 37.86
C GLU A 13 18.00 34.26 38.73
N SER A 14 18.09 33.09 39.35
CA SER A 14 17.05 32.60 40.26
C SER A 14 16.94 33.47 41.54
N PRO A 15 15.75 33.59 42.17
CA PRO A 15 15.56 34.41 43.38
C PRO A 15 16.44 33.97 44.57
N SER A 16 16.89 32.72 44.55
CA SER A 16 17.79 32.09 45.52
C SER A 16 19.22 32.62 45.43
N GLU A 17 19.72 32.87 44.22
CA GLU A 17 21.09 33.35 43.98
C GLU A 17 21.24 34.83 44.31
N ARG A 18 20.23 35.66 44.02
CA ARG A 18 20.21 37.08 44.45
C ARG A 18 20.34 37.26 45.98
N ARG A 19 19.89 36.26 46.76
CA ARG A 19 20.03 36.25 48.23
C ARG A 19 21.37 35.74 48.72
N LEU A 20 22.05 34.86 47.97
CA LEU A 20 23.42 34.46 48.28
C LEU A 20 24.42 35.52 47.83
N HIS A 21 24.24 36.12 46.66
CA HIS A 21 25.15 37.12 46.10
C HIS A 21 25.15 38.42 46.91
N SER A 22 23.99 38.85 47.43
CA SER A 22 23.90 40.00 48.35
C SER A 22 24.42 39.70 49.77
N LYS A 23 24.50 38.43 50.16
CA LYS A 23 25.13 38.00 51.43
C LYS A 23 26.63 37.78 51.29
N LYS A 24 27.12 37.37 50.12
CA LYS A 24 28.55 37.19 49.80
C LYS A 24 29.23 38.55 49.58
N LEU A 25 28.57 39.50 48.92
CA LEU A 25 29.05 40.89 48.81
C LEU A 25 29.13 41.65 50.15
N ARG A 26 28.48 41.16 51.22
CA ARG A 26 28.58 41.76 52.56
C ARG A 26 29.62 41.07 53.47
N ARG A 27 30.28 40.00 53.00
CA ARG A 27 31.28 39.28 53.80
C ARG A 27 32.69 39.26 53.23
N ASP A 28 32.86 39.53 51.93
CA ASP A 28 34.17 39.41 51.28
C ASP A 28 34.88 40.76 51.03
N ASP A 29 34.51 41.83 51.76
CA ASP A 29 35.35 43.01 52.00
C ASP A 29 36.61 42.69 52.85
N ALA A 30 36.96 41.42 53.01
CA ALA A 30 38.17 41.00 53.68
C ALA A 30 38.82 39.80 52.96
N LYS A 31 39.88 40.12 52.19
CA LYS A 31 41.02 39.30 51.76
C LYS A 31 40.97 38.67 50.35
N ASN A 32 41.83 39.26 49.51
CA ASN A 32 42.79 38.66 48.58
C ASN A 32 42.39 37.55 47.58
N ASN A 33 42.78 37.86 46.33
CA ASN A 33 43.45 37.04 45.30
C ASN A 33 42.68 36.00 44.45
N ILE A 34 42.71 36.28 43.13
CA ILE A 34 43.18 35.44 42.02
C ILE A 34 42.79 33.95 42.04
N HIS A 35 41.74 33.62 41.29
CA HIS A 35 41.61 32.53 40.29
C HIS A 35 40.12 32.19 40.15
N ASP A 36 39.57 32.32 38.93
CA ASP A 36 38.54 31.48 38.30
C ASP A 36 37.76 32.29 37.26
N VAL A 37 38.16 32.15 35.99
CA VAL A 37 37.50 32.78 34.82
C VAL A 37 36.87 31.73 33.89
N ASP A 38 37.06 30.43 34.14
CA ASP A 38 36.58 29.37 33.23
C ASP A 38 35.24 28.72 33.64
N SER A 39 34.64 29.08 34.80
CA SER A 39 33.40 28.45 35.29
C SER A 39 32.13 29.28 35.11
N LEU A 40 32.20 30.46 34.50
CA LEU A 40 31.06 31.39 34.35
C LEU A 40 30.37 31.31 32.97
N LEU A 41 30.95 30.59 32.01
CA LEU A 41 30.42 30.48 30.64
C LEU A 41 29.39 29.34 30.48
N ASP A 42 29.39 28.35 31.37
CA ASP A 42 28.47 27.21 31.30
C ASP A 42 27.10 27.46 31.97
N GLU A 43 27.01 28.40 32.93
CA GLU A 43 25.74 28.75 33.59
C GLU A 43 24.91 29.80 32.81
N GLU A 44 25.53 30.67 32.00
CA GLU A 44 24.83 31.73 31.24
C GLU A 44 24.01 31.19 30.04
N VAL A 45 24.34 30.00 29.50
CA VAL A 45 23.60 29.37 28.38
C VAL A 45 22.35 28.62 28.85
N ALA A 46 22.32 28.17 30.11
CA ALA A 46 21.22 27.37 30.65
C ALA A 46 19.95 28.21 30.95
N HIS A 47 20.08 29.50 31.27
CA HIS A 47 18.95 30.36 31.67
C HIS A 47 18.25 31.11 30.53
N PHE A 48 18.80 31.12 29.30
CA PHE A 48 18.04 31.58 28.12
C PHE A 48 16.87 30.62 27.78
N TYR A 49 16.94 29.38 28.26
CA TYR A 49 15.89 28.37 28.15
C TYR A 49 14.81 28.45 29.24
N GLU A 50 14.99 29.27 30.29
CA GLU A 50 14.04 29.37 31.42
C GLU A 50 13.07 30.57 31.35
N MET A 51 13.15 31.40 30.29
CA MET A 51 12.10 32.40 30.03
C MET A 51 10.84 31.72 29.47
N GLU A 52 9.86 31.48 30.34
CA GLU A 52 8.63 30.73 30.01
C GLU A 52 7.67 31.44 29.03
N ASP A 53 7.85 32.73 28.73
CA ASP A 53 6.92 33.50 27.87
C ASP A 53 7.54 33.95 26.54
N GLU A 54 7.10 33.31 25.45
CA GLU A 54 7.54 33.53 24.07
C GLU A 54 7.34 34.97 23.59
N ALA A 55 6.27 35.63 24.04
CA ALA A 55 5.97 37.02 23.70
C ALA A 55 7.04 37.98 24.25
N THR A 56 7.47 37.74 25.50
CA THR A 56 8.46 38.57 26.16
C THR A 56 9.81 38.56 25.41
N ILE A 57 10.27 37.40 24.93
CA ILE A 57 11.51 37.29 24.13
C ILE A 57 11.36 38.04 22.79
N ASN A 58 10.22 37.88 22.11
CA ASN A 58 9.94 38.56 20.84
C ASN A 58 9.96 40.09 21.00
N LEU A 59 9.39 40.61 22.09
CA LEU A 59 9.42 42.03 22.42
C LEU A 59 10.83 42.55 22.62
N TYR A 60 11.64 41.87 23.44
CA TYR A 60 13.02 42.30 23.70
C TYR A 60 13.85 42.37 22.42
N VAL A 61 13.77 41.34 21.58
CA VAL A 61 14.53 41.30 20.32
C VAL A 61 14.04 42.35 19.34
N THR A 62 12.73 42.58 19.28
CA THR A 62 12.11 43.65 18.47
C THR A 62 12.61 45.03 18.91
N CYS A 63 12.56 45.34 20.21
CA CYS A 63 13.08 46.58 20.75
C CYS A 63 14.58 46.74 20.48
N LEU A 64 15.35 45.66 20.61
CA LEU A 64 16.79 45.68 20.35
C LEU A 64 17.09 46.00 18.88
N CYS A 65 16.41 45.33 17.94
CA CYS A 65 16.57 45.60 16.50
C CYS A 65 16.20 47.06 16.17
N ALA A 66 15.06 47.55 16.67
CA ALA A 66 14.63 48.93 16.45
C ALA A 66 15.65 49.96 16.99
N LEU A 67 16.25 49.69 18.15
CA LEU A 67 17.31 50.53 18.73
C LEU A 67 18.55 50.57 17.83
N TYR A 68 18.98 49.43 17.29
CA TYR A 68 20.14 49.37 16.41
C TYR A 68 19.87 49.96 15.02
N ASP A 69 18.68 49.77 14.44
CA ASP A 69 18.29 50.44 13.19
C ASP A 69 18.23 51.97 13.36
N ALA A 70 17.70 52.46 14.49
CA ALA A 70 17.68 53.89 14.81
C ALA A 70 19.10 54.43 14.98
N TRP A 71 19.93 53.74 15.77
CA TRP A 71 21.34 54.10 15.96
C TRP A 71 22.10 54.14 14.62
N PHE A 72 21.95 53.12 13.78
CA PHE A 72 22.60 53.07 12.48
C PHE A 72 22.15 54.24 11.58
N SER A 73 20.85 54.53 11.54
CA SER A 73 20.29 55.66 10.80
C SER A 73 20.89 57.00 11.27
N LEU A 74 21.07 57.18 12.58
CA LEU A 74 21.73 58.36 13.17
C LEU A 74 23.20 58.47 12.70
N THR A 75 23.95 57.37 12.67
CA THR A 75 25.36 57.36 12.21
C THR A 75 25.53 57.71 10.73
N LEU A 76 24.52 57.51 9.90
CA LEU A 76 24.54 57.86 8.47
C LEU A 76 24.32 59.37 8.22
N THR A 77 23.74 60.11 9.16
CA THR A 77 23.48 61.54 9.01
C THR A 77 24.76 62.38 9.10
N THR A 78 24.89 63.39 8.22
CA THR A 78 26.10 64.22 8.06
C THR A 78 26.49 65.01 9.30
N ALA A 79 25.55 65.29 10.21
CA ALA A 79 25.80 66.01 11.46
C ALA A 79 26.67 65.21 12.45
N PHE A 80 26.55 63.88 12.47
CA PHE A 80 27.28 63.03 13.41
C PHE A 80 28.74 62.80 12.99
N LYS A 81 29.04 62.85 11.69
CA LYS A 81 30.42 62.74 11.16
C LYS A 81 31.31 63.94 11.53
N ALA A 82 30.71 65.11 11.79
CA ALA A 82 31.43 66.34 12.15
C ALA A 82 31.74 66.45 13.65
N SER A 83 30.97 65.78 14.50
CA SER A 83 31.18 65.68 15.94
C SER A 83 31.58 64.25 16.30
N GLN A 84 32.83 63.85 16.12
CA GLN A 84 33.28 62.58 16.71
C GLN A 84 33.43 62.76 18.23
N PRO A 85 32.60 62.13 19.08
CA PRO A 85 33.17 61.51 20.26
C PRO A 85 34.06 60.37 19.76
N GLY A 86 35.24 60.18 20.36
CA GLY A 86 36.18 59.13 19.94
C GLY A 86 35.53 57.75 19.86
N PRO A 87 36.15 56.77 19.17
CA PRO A 87 35.58 55.45 18.85
C PRO A 87 35.30 54.53 20.07
N GLY A 88 35.21 55.07 21.30
CA GLY A 88 35.26 54.32 22.55
C GLY A 88 33.97 54.15 23.35
N ASN A 89 32.80 54.63 22.91
CA ASN A 89 31.59 54.64 23.77
C ASN A 89 30.50 53.60 23.44
N ILE A 90 30.70 52.71 22.47
CA ILE A 90 29.76 51.61 22.21
C ILE A 90 30.53 50.28 22.26
N THR A 91 30.37 49.58 23.37
CA THR A 91 30.78 48.19 23.56
C THR A 91 29.82 47.28 22.80
N PHE A 92 30.26 46.79 21.63
CA PHE A 92 29.52 45.82 20.84
C PHE A 92 30.20 44.45 20.94
N ASP A 93 29.49 43.48 21.52
CA ASP A 93 29.96 42.10 21.61
C ASP A 93 29.46 41.30 20.40
N PHE A 94 30.28 41.28 19.35
CA PHE A 94 29.99 40.51 18.14
C PHE A 94 29.85 39.01 18.42
N GLU A 95 30.68 38.47 19.31
CA GLU A 95 30.73 37.04 19.60
C GLU A 95 29.45 36.57 20.29
N PHE A 96 28.96 37.37 21.24
CA PHE A 96 27.68 37.13 21.90
C PHE A 96 26.51 37.09 20.91
N PHE A 97 26.39 38.10 20.04
CA PHE A 97 25.31 38.15 19.05
C PHE A 97 25.42 37.05 17.99
N LEU A 98 26.64 36.69 17.57
CA LEU A 98 26.85 35.57 16.66
C LEU A 98 26.45 34.25 17.32
N GLN A 99 26.77 34.05 18.59
CA GLN A 99 26.39 32.84 19.32
C GLN A 99 24.87 32.73 19.44
N LEU A 100 24.17 33.80 19.83
CA LEU A 100 22.70 33.85 19.84
C LEU A 100 22.07 33.55 18.48
N ALA A 101 22.68 34.06 17.39
CA ALA A 101 22.22 33.77 16.05
C ALA A 101 22.38 32.28 15.68
N VAL A 102 23.50 31.66 16.07
CA VAL A 102 23.78 30.23 15.85
C VAL A 102 22.78 29.37 16.62
N ASP A 103 22.59 29.63 17.91
CA ASP A 103 21.73 28.83 18.79
C ASP A 103 20.26 28.89 18.37
N SER A 104 19.83 30.02 17.80
CA SER A 104 18.46 30.21 17.32
C SER A 104 18.22 29.70 15.89
N LEU A 105 19.25 29.35 15.11
CA LEU A 105 19.11 29.06 13.67
C LEU A 105 18.14 27.90 13.36
N SER A 106 18.21 26.80 14.10
CA SER A 106 17.39 25.61 13.86
C SER A 106 16.02 25.67 14.55
N ALA A 107 15.94 26.30 15.73
CA ALA A 107 14.74 26.34 16.55
C ALA A 107 13.81 27.52 16.20
N ARG A 108 14.39 28.71 15.96
CA ARG A 108 13.68 29.98 15.79
C ARG A 108 14.41 30.86 14.75
N PRO A 109 14.28 30.56 13.44
CA PRO A 109 15.01 31.26 12.38
C PRO A 109 14.69 32.76 12.33
N ASP A 110 13.51 33.19 12.79
CA ASP A 110 13.12 34.59 12.80
C ASP A 110 13.98 35.41 13.78
N LEU A 111 14.32 34.84 14.95
CA LEU A 111 15.28 35.47 15.87
C LEU A 111 16.69 35.48 15.32
N SER A 112 17.11 34.37 14.72
CA SER A 112 18.42 34.27 14.08
C SER A 112 18.58 35.35 13.02
N CYS A 113 17.53 35.60 12.23
CA CYS A 113 17.47 36.69 11.27
C CYS A 113 17.59 38.07 11.92
N ALA A 114 16.89 38.30 13.04
CA ALA A 114 16.95 39.55 13.79
C ALA A 114 18.36 39.84 14.36
N PHE A 115 19.01 38.83 14.94
CA PHE A 115 20.40 38.96 15.42
C PHE A 115 21.39 39.19 14.26
N LEU A 116 21.24 38.47 13.14
CA LEU A 116 22.03 38.71 11.94
C LEU A 116 21.82 40.12 11.36
N ARG A 117 20.60 40.67 11.45
CA ARG A 117 20.33 42.05 11.05
C ARG A 117 21.12 43.04 11.91
N ILE A 118 21.13 42.87 13.23
CA ILE A 118 21.93 43.70 14.14
C ILE A 118 23.42 43.61 13.78
N LEU A 119 23.93 42.38 13.57
CA LEU A 119 25.31 42.15 13.14
C LEU A 119 25.62 42.83 11.79
N ASP A 120 24.70 42.77 10.81
CA ASP A 120 24.83 43.41 9.50
C ASP A 120 24.95 44.94 9.66
N LEU A 121 24.08 45.58 10.44
CA LEU A 121 24.14 47.03 10.73
C LEU A 121 25.47 47.44 11.38
N CYS A 122 25.90 46.71 12.42
CA CYS A 122 27.16 46.98 13.10
C CYS A 122 28.38 46.76 12.18
N SER A 123 28.31 45.76 11.30
CA SER A 123 29.37 45.48 10.31
C SER A 123 29.54 46.62 9.31
N GLN A 124 28.43 47.19 8.83
CA GLN A 124 28.42 48.33 7.92
C GLN A 124 28.87 49.62 8.59
N ALA A 125 28.56 49.80 9.88
CA ALA A 125 28.94 50.96 10.67
C ALA A 125 30.43 51.01 11.06
N GLY A 126 31.19 49.95 10.79
CA GLY A 126 32.62 49.94 11.07
C GLY A 126 33.04 49.20 12.35
N LEU A 127 32.11 48.78 13.21
CA LEU A 127 32.35 48.36 14.61
C LEU A 127 33.02 46.98 14.81
N LEU A 128 33.39 46.27 13.74
CA LEU A 128 34.07 44.97 13.83
C LEU A 128 35.56 45.16 14.19
N HIS A 129 35.90 45.29 15.47
CA HIS A 129 37.30 45.47 15.91
C HIS A 129 38.05 44.13 16.09
N ASP A 130 39.34 44.14 15.70
CA ASP A 130 40.37 43.08 15.77
C ASP A 130 39.99 41.73 16.42
N PHE A 131 39.47 40.81 15.59
CA PHE A 131 39.33 39.41 15.98
C PHE A 131 40.66 38.67 15.85
N LYS A 132 41.12 38.06 16.94
CA LYS A 132 42.34 37.22 16.96
C LYS A 132 42.27 36.02 15.98
N SER A 133 41.08 35.63 15.51
CA SER A 133 40.90 34.54 14.53
C SER A 133 39.78 34.82 13.51
N SER A 134 39.90 35.88 12.71
CA SER A 134 38.88 36.28 11.71
C SER A 134 38.41 35.17 10.75
N VAL A 135 39.24 34.16 10.46
CA VAL A 135 38.88 33.00 9.63
C VAL A 135 37.87 32.09 10.33
N THR A 136 37.97 31.89 11.64
CA THR A 136 37.03 31.00 12.39
C THR A 136 35.63 31.61 12.44
N VAL A 137 35.55 32.94 12.56
CA VAL A 137 34.31 33.70 12.50
C VAL A 137 33.63 33.52 11.13
N VAL A 138 34.40 33.62 10.05
CA VAL A 138 33.89 33.37 8.69
C VAL A 138 33.34 31.95 8.58
N GLU A 139 34.02 30.94 9.12
CA GLU A 139 33.55 29.56 9.10
C GLU A 139 32.26 29.35 9.91
N ARG A 140 32.11 30.03 11.07
CA ARG A 140 30.87 30.02 11.86
C ARG A 140 29.69 30.69 11.15
N LEU A 141 29.95 31.58 10.20
CA LEU A 141 28.91 32.24 9.39
C LEU A 141 28.43 31.40 8.19
N LEU A 142 29.21 30.42 7.74
CA LEU A 142 28.86 29.62 6.55
C LEU A 142 27.53 28.83 6.68
N PRO A 143 27.17 28.22 7.83
CA PRO A 143 25.91 27.48 7.96
C PRO A 143 24.66 28.33 7.69
N PHE A 144 24.69 29.64 7.98
CA PHE A 144 23.56 30.54 7.72
C PHE A 144 23.27 30.68 6.22
N LEU A 145 24.27 30.51 5.34
CA LEU A 145 24.07 30.54 3.89
C LEU A 145 23.25 29.34 3.39
N MET A 146 23.17 28.26 4.15
CA MET A 146 22.33 27.09 3.84
C MET A 146 20.86 27.27 4.26
N SER A 147 20.53 28.38 4.91
CA SER A 147 19.16 28.65 5.37
C SER A 147 18.18 28.78 4.21
N PHE A 148 16.94 28.32 4.44
CA PHE A 148 15.83 28.54 3.51
C PHE A 148 15.39 30.02 3.45
N SER A 149 15.68 30.80 4.49
CA SER A 149 15.35 32.23 4.54
C SER A 149 16.28 33.07 3.67
N HIS A 150 15.68 33.82 2.75
CA HIS A 150 16.38 34.80 1.93
C HIS A 150 17.14 35.84 2.78
N GLN A 151 16.48 36.40 3.80
CA GLN A 151 17.04 37.47 4.64
C GLN A 151 18.26 37.01 5.45
N ILE A 152 18.21 35.79 6.00
CA ILE A 152 19.35 35.18 6.70
C ILE A 152 20.55 35.08 5.76
N ARG A 153 20.37 34.54 4.54
CA ARG A 153 21.46 34.42 3.56
C ARG A 153 22.01 35.78 3.16
N LEU A 154 21.14 36.76 2.95
CA LEU A 154 21.50 38.12 2.56
C LEU A 154 22.32 38.85 3.63
N HIS A 155 21.85 38.89 4.87
CA HIS A 155 22.60 39.51 5.99
C HIS A 155 23.96 38.84 6.17
N THR A 156 23.98 37.50 6.11
CA THR A 156 25.22 36.73 6.20
C THR A 156 26.21 37.11 5.10
N LEU A 157 25.78 37.21 3.84
CA LEU A 157 26.65 37.62 2.74
C LEU A 157 27.19 39.05 2.90
N ARG A 158 26.40 39.98 3.44
CA ARG A 158 26.83 41.36 3.71
C ARG A 158 27.87 41.43 4.83
N ILE A 159 27.63 40.71 5.94
CA ILE A 159 28.60 40.57 7.04
C ILE A 159 29.90 39.94 6.54
N LEU A 160 29.81 38.84 5.79
CA LEU A 160 30.97 38.15 5.20
C LEU A 160 31.79 39.07 4.29
N ARG A 161 31.13 39.89 3.47
CA ARG A 161 31.80 40.88 2.62
C ARG A 161 32.57 41.91 3.44
N CYS A 162 31.97 42.45 4.50
CA CYS A 162 32.64 43.40 5.39
C CYS A 162 33.86 42.78 6.10
N LEU A 163 33.74 41.53 6.57
CA LEU A 163 34.84 40.81 7.23
C LEU A 163 35.98 40.50 6.26
N LEU A 164 35.67 39.96 5.07
CA LEU A 164 36.69 39.56 4.10
C LEU A 164 37.38 40.75 3.43
N MET A 165 36.68 41.86 3.20
CA MET A 165 37.31 43.11 2.75
C MET A 165 38.37 43.60 3.75
N ARG A 166 38.12 43.46 5.05
CA ARG A 166 39.10 43.81 6.09
C ARG A 166 40.30 42.87 6.08
N ILE A 167 40.05 41.56 6.03
CA ILE A 167 41.11 40.54 6.00
C ILE A 167 42.07 40.77 4.82
N ASP A 168 41.53 41.08 3.63
CA ASP A 168 42.32 41.40 2.44
C ASP A 168 43.08 42.73 2.59
N SER A 169 42.45 43.76 3.17
CA SER A 169 43.07 45.09 3.36
C SER A 169 44.23 45.09 4.38
N HIS A 170 44.20 44.18 5.36
CA HIS A 170 45.27 44.05 6.35
C HIS A 170 46.49 43.25 5.84
N GLY A 171 46.49 42.81 4.58
CA GLY A 171 47.67 42.21 3.94
C GLY A 171 48.21 40.97 4.66
N THR A 172 47.36 40.28 5.42
CA THR A 172 47.77 39.21 6.35
C THR A 172 48.37 37.97 5.67
N GLY A 173 48.27 37.86 4.33
CA GLY A 173 48.77 36.71 3.56
C GLY A 173 48.06 35.39 3.86
N LEU A 174 46.93 35.43 4.59
CA LEU A 174 46.20 34.24 5.05
C LEU A 174 45.31 33.60 3.97
N LEU A 175 45.01 34.32 2.88
CA LEU A 175 44.19 33.83 1.77
C LEU A 175 45.03 33.85 0.48
N GLU A 176 45.20 32.68 -0.15
CA GLU A 176 45.95 32.55 -1.41
C GLU A 176 45.30 33.32 -2.57
N GLU A 177 43.96 33.37 -2.62
CA GLU A 177 43.17 34.12 -3.59
C GLU A 177 41.91 34.73 -2.94
N SER A 178 41.61 36.00 -3.25
CA SER A 178 40.51 36.76 -2.64
C SER A 178 39.12 36.19 -3.00
N PRO A 179 38.27 35.84 -2.02
CA PRO A 179 36.92 35.35 -2.24
C PRO A 179 35.88 36.45 -2.54
N LEU A 180 36.30 37.72 -2.61
CA LEU A 180 35.39 38.87 -2.73
C LEU A 180 34.56 38.86 -4.03
N ALA A 181 35.18 38.51 -5.16
CA ALA A 181 34.47 38.43 -6.44
C ALA A 181 33.31 37.41 -6.41
N VAL A 182 33.50 36.32 -5.67
CA VAL A 182 32.49 35.26 -5.49
C VAL A 182 31.36 35.75 -4.59
N LEU A 183 31.69 36.44 -3.50
CA LEU A 183 30.70 37.06 -2.62
C LEU A 183 29.84 38.09 -3.36
N ASP A 184 30.45 38.94 -4.18
CA ASP A 184 29.70 39.93 -4.97
C ASP A 184 28.76 39.26 -5.97
N ARG A 185 29.15 38.12 -6.56
CA ARG A 185 28.25 37.29 -7.40
C ARG A 185 27.10 36.71 -6.58
N CYS A 186 27.35 36.13 -5.40
CA CYS A 186 26.30 35.61 -4.52
C CYS A 186 25.33 36.72 -4.04
N LEU A 187 25.85 37.90 -3.71
CA LEU A 187 25.04 39.06 -3.34
C LEU A 187 24.18 39.55 -4.51
N THR A 188 24.73 39.53 -5.73
CA THR A 188 23.99 39.85 -6.95
C THR A 188 22.84 38.85 -7.16
N CYS A 189 23.10 37.55 -6.95
CA CYS A 189 22.06 36.53 -6.99
C CYS A 189 20.93 36.81 -5.98
N GLU A 190 21.24 37.05 -4.70
CA GLU A 190 20.20 37.33 -3.70
C GLU A 190 19.44 38.63 -3.98
N ARG A 191 20.09 39.68 -4.47
CA ARG A 191 19.43 40.96 -4.79
C ARG A 191 18.55 40.88 -6.03
N THR A 192 18.71 39.87 -6.87
CA THR A 192 17.94 39.74 -8.10
C THR A 192 16.51 39.34 -7.76
N LYS A 193 15.54 40.24 -8.00
CA LYS A 193 14.12 39.97 -7.76
C LYS A 193 13.69 38.71 -8.51
N HIS A 194 12.98 37.78 -7.87
CA HIS A 194 12.51 36.56 -8.51
C HIS A 194 11.25 36.80 -9.36
N CYS A 195 11.41 37.31 -10.59
CA CYS A 195 10.32 37.45 -11.56
C CYS A 195 10.70 36.80 -12.90
N PRO A 196 9.74 36.40 -13.76
CA PRO A 196 10.03 35.65 -14.98
C PRO A 196 11.12 36.27 -15.89
N ASN A 197 11.20 37.60 -15.92
CA ASN A 197 12.14 38.33 -16.77
C ASN A 197 13.59 38.30 -16.24
N SER A 198 13.78 38.28 -14.92
CA SER A 198 15.10 38.32 -14.26
C SER A 198 15.68 36.93 -13.99
N LEU A 199 14.89 35.85 -14.13
CA LEU A 199 15.37 34.48 -13.93
C LEU A 199 16.55 34.11 -14.86
N ARG A 200 16.60 34.70 -16.06
CA ARG A 200 17.71 34.48 -16.99
C ARG A 200 19.00 35.13 -16.50
N GLU A 201 18.90 36.33 -15.93
CA GLU A 201 20.02 37.06 -15.33
C GLU A 201 20.51 36.34 -14.07
N LEU A 202 19.59 35.91 -13.20
CA LEU A 202 19.89 35.09 -12.03
C LEU A 202 20.63 33.81 -12.43
N LEU A 203 20.12 33.09 -13.43
CA LEU A 203 20.76 31.88 -13.95
C LEU A 203 22.17 32.16 -14.49
N ALA A 204 22.37 33.27 -15.23
CA ALA A 204 23.68 33.64 -15.73
C ALA A 204 24.68 33.84 -14.57
N THR A 205 24.27 34.55 -13.52
CA THR A 205 25.12 34.77 -12.34
C THR A 205 25.43 33.46 -11.60
N ILE A 206 24.45 32.56 -11.44
CA ILE A 206 24.65 31.24 -10.83
C ILE A 206 25.66 30.39 -11.62
N LEU A 207 25.64 30.46 -12.96
CA LEU A 207 26.60 29.72 -13.79
C LEU A 207 28.04 30.23 -13.65
N HIS A 208 28.24 31.48 -13.20
CA HIS A 208 29.55 32.01 -12.83
C HIS A 208 30.02 31.57 -11.43
N LEU A 209 29.21 30.80 -10.69
CA LEU A 209 29.59 30.17 -9.41
C LEU A 209 30.11 28.73 -9.58
N HIS A 210 30.35 28.25 -10.80
CA HIS A 210 30.94 26.93 -11.02
C HIS A 210 32.37 26.82 -10.45
N SER A 211 32.76 25.63 -9.99
CA SER A 211 34.02 25.40 -9.26
C SER A 211 35.29 25.73 -10.05
N GLY A 212 35.23 25.75 -11.39
CA GLY A 212 36.35 26.08 -12.26
C GLY A 212 36.30 27.47 -12.88
N ARG A 213 35.38 28.33 -12.45
CA ARG A 213 35.29 29.73 -12.91
C ARG A 213 36.29 30.62 -12.17
N THR A 214 36.63 31.73 -12.80
CA THR A 214 37.48 32.79 -12.22
C THR A 214 36.93 33.25 -10.87
N GLY A 215 37.80 33.38 -9.87
CA GLY A 215 37.46 33.74 -8.49
C GLY A 215 37.00 32.57 -7.61
N VAL A 216 36.49 31.47 -8.18
CA VAL A 216 36.17 30.25 -7.41
C VAL A 216 37.33 29.28 -7.44
N PHE A 217 37.92 29.03 -8.62
CA PHE A 217 39.09 28.17 -8.78
C PHE A 217 40.21 28.64 -7.86
N LYS A 218 40.92 27.71 -7.20
CA LYS A 218 42.01 27.95 -6.22
C LYS A 218 41.61 28.65 -4.91
N SER A 219 40.51 29.40 -4.84
CA SER A 219 40.03 29.98 -3.57
C SER A 219 39.25 28.97 -2.71
N THR A 220 39.91 28.35 -1.73
CA THR A 220 39.25 27.41 -0.78
C THR A 220 38.08 28.06 -0.04
N MET A 221 38.24 29.32 0.40
CA MET A 221 37.17 30.05 1.09
C MET A 221 36.02 30.39 0.13
N GLY A 222 36.34 30.82 -1.10
CA GLY A 222 35.34 31.05 -2.14
C GLY A 222 34.51 29.80 -2.43
N ALA A 223 35.15 28.63 -2.56
CA ALA A 223 34.46 27.35 -2.75
C ALA A 223 33.55 26.99 -1.57
N LYS A 224 34.00 27.20 -0.32
CA LYS A 224 33.16 27.00 0.87
C LYS A 224 31.91 27.88 0.83
N ILE A 225 32.06 29.19 0.58
CA ILE A 225 30.94 30.14 0.49
C ILE A 225 29.93 29.71 -0.58
N VAL A 226 30.41 29.36 -1.78
CA VAL A 226 29.55 28.94 -2.90
C VAL A 226 28.77 27.68 -2.58
N ILE A 227 29.42 26.64 -2.04
CA ILE A 227 28.73 25.38 -1.73
C ILE A 227 27.61 25.63 -0.72
N HIS A 228 27.88 26.35 0.37
CA HIS A 228 26.86 26.62 1.40
C HIS A 228 25.71 27.48 0.82
N TYR A 229 26.04 28.48 0.01
CA TYR A 229 25.06 29.34 -0.65
C TYR A 229 24.17 28.58 -1.65
N LEU A 230 24.77 27.80 -2.55
CA LEU A 230 24.03 27.02 -3.56
C LEU A 230 23.15 25.94 -2.91
N LEU A 231 23.60 25.34 -1.79
CA LEU A 231 22.77 24.45 -1.00
C LEU A 231 21.56 25.19 -0.43
N GLY A 232 21.73 26.40 0.14
CA GLY A 232 20.61 27.22 0.59
C GLY A 232 19.61 27.57 -0.53
N LEU A 233 20.10 27.82 -1.74
CA LEU A 233 19.23 28.08 -2.90
C LEU A 233 18.34 26.88 -3.29
N LEU A 234 18.68 25.64 -2.93
CA LEU A 234 17.83 24.47 -3.21
C LEU A 234 16.50 24.51 -2.46
N HIS A 235 16.39 25.27 -1.35
CA HIS A 235 15.13 25.50 -0.64
C HIS A 235 14.18 26.47 -1.38
N THR A 236 14.73 27.35 -2.20
CA THR A 236 13.95 28.34 -2.93
C THR A 236 13.21 27.66 -4.09
N ASN A 237 11.90 27.91 -4.25
CA ASN A 237 11.14 27.33 -5.37
C ASN A 237 11.39 28.15 -6.65
N LEU A 238 12.54 27.88 -7.27
CA LEU A 238 12.98 28.44 -8.53
C LEU A 238 13.03 27.33 -9.58
N THR A 239 11.88 26.71 -9.87
CA THR A 239 11.77 25.57 -10.80
C THR A 239 12.58 25.70 -12.10
N PRO A 240 12.59 26.86 -12.80
CA PRO A 240 13.39 27.02 -14.03
C PRO A 240 14.91 27.21 -13.81
N VAL A 241 15.35 27.55 -12.59
CA VAL A 241 16.76 27.83 -12.26
C VAL A 241 17.41 26.65 -11.52
N TRP A 242 16.62 25.73 -10.96
CA TRP A 242 17.13 24.54 -10.25
C TRP A 242 18.12 23.72 -11.06
N ASP A 243 17.89 23.52 -12.37
CA ASP A 243 18.85 22.81 -13.21
C ASP A 243 20.22 23.51 -13.25
N GLY A 244 20.22 24.85 -13.21
CA GLY A 244 21.44 25.65 -13.13
C GLY A 244 22.12 25.56 -11.77
N VAL A 245 21.36 25.64 -10.67
CA VAL A 245 21.90 25.48 -9.30
C VAL A 245 22.49 24.08 -9.10
N VAL A 246 21.74 23.04 -9.53
CA VAL A 246 22.18 21.64 -9.48
C VAL A 246 23.42 21.43 -10.34
N ALA A 247 23.49 22.03 -11.53
CA ALA A 247 24.68 21.98 -12.39
C ALA A 247 25.90 22.66 -11.75
N ALA A 248 25.70 23.81 -11.10
CA ALA A 248 26.75 24.52 -10.38
C ALA A 248 27.27 23.70 -9.20
N LEU A 249 26.39 23.09 -8.39
CA LEU A 249 26.78 22.15 -7.33
C LEU A 249 27.51 20.92 -7.88
N THR A 250 27.00 20.35 -8.98
CA THR A 250 27.61 19.20 -9.66
C THR A 250 29.02 19.51 -10.16
N SER A 251 29.32 20.76 -10.49
CA SER A 251 30.68 21.18 -10.87
C SER A 251 31.69 20.99 -9.73
N PHE A 252 31.28 21.00 -8.46
CA PHE A 252 32.19 20.70 -7.34
C PHE A 252 32.50 19.20 -7.23
N LEU A 253 31.58 18.33 -7.65
CA LEU A 253 31.83 16.89 -7.77
C LEU A 253 32.72 16.55 -8.96
N ASN A 254 32.51 17.22 -10.08
CA ASN A 254 33.31 17.03 -11.30
C ASN A 254 33.74 18.39 -11.86
N PRO A 255 34.82 18.99 -11.31
CA PRO A 255 35.30 20.29 -11.76
C PRO A 255 35.62 20.33 -13.24
N VAL A 256 34.91 21.21 -13.94
CA VAL A 256 35.14 21.59 -15.33
C VAL A 256 35.91 22.90 -15.31
N PHE A 257 37.05 22.94 -15.98
CA PHE A 257 37.86 24.15 -16.11
C PHE A 257 37.46 24.88 -17.38
N TYR A 258 37.28 26.20 -17.28
CA TYR A 258 36.82 27.05 -18.37
C TYR A 258 38.00 27.86 -18.92
N SER A 259 38.04 28.09 -20.24
CA SER A 259 38.94 29.07 -20.84
C SER A 259 38.52 30.49 -20.47
N GLU A 260 39.44 31.45 -20.49
CA GLU A 260 39.14 32.87 -20.21
C GLU A 260 38.06 33.44 -21.16
N SER A 261 38.00 32.94 -22.40
CA SER A 261 36.98 33.29 -23.39
C SER A 261 35.55 32.83 -23.03
N ALA A 262 35.40 31.82 -22.16
CA ALA A 262 34.10 31.31 -21.74
C ALA A 262 33.41 32.20 -20.69
N ASP A 263 34.13 33.14 -20.07
CA ASP A 263 33.58 34.16 -19.17
C ASP A 263 32.84 35.29 -19.93
N ALA A 264 32.98 35.37 -21.26
CA ALA A 264 32.34 36.39 -22.11
C ALA A 264 30.91 36.05 -22.61
N GLY A 265 30.35 34.91 -22.17
CA GLY A 265 28.93 34.58 -22.41
C GLY A 265 28.66 33.80 -23.70
N SER A 266 28.55 32.47 -23.58
CA SER A 266 27.70 31.64 -24.46
C SER A 266 27.51 30.22 -23.91
N GLN A 267 26.27 29.98 -23.44
CA GLN A 267 25.48 28.73 -23.37
C GLN A 267 26.05 27.41 -22.75
N PRO A 268 25.31 26.79 -21.80
CA PRO A 268 25.54 25.41 -21.35
C PRO A 268 24.44 24.40 -21.75
N ARG A 269 23.66 24.62 -22.84
CA ARG A 269 22.67 23.61 -23.28
C ARG A 269 23.27 22.43 -24.06
N ASP A 270 24.44 22.60 -24.67
CA ASP A 270 25.01 21.59 -25.57
C ASP A 270 26.00 20.62 -24.90
N TYR A 271 26.47 20.89 -23.69
CA TYR A 271 27.52 20.06 -23.08
C TYR A 271 26.98 18.77 -22.41
N ARG A 272 25.78 18.82 -21.81
CA ARG A 272 25.12 17.62 -21.25
C ARG A 272 24.77 16.61 -22.36
N LYS A 273 24.45 17.09 -23.57
CA LYS A 273 24.28 16.25 -24.77
C LYS A 273 25.60 15.64 -25.25
N ARG A 274 26.74 16.34 -25.13
CA ARG A 274 28.07 15.81 -25.52
C ARG A 274 28.56 14.69 -24.60
N GLN A 275 28.31 14.76 -23.29
CA GLN A 275 28.60 13.63 -22.38
C GLN A 275 27.72 12.39 -22.65
N ILE A 276 26.46 12.60 -23.05
CA ILE A 276 25.54 11.51 -23.42
C ILE A 276 25.89 10.94 -24.82
N ALA A 277 26.42 11.76 -25.73
CA ALA A 277 26.91 11.31 -27.03
C ALA A 277 28.26 10.55 -26.95
N SER A 278 29.15 10.97 -26.05
CA SER A 278 30.43 10.30 -25.77
C SER A 278 30.25 8.92 -25.12
N SER A 279 29.16 8.70 -24.39
CA SER A 279 28.83 7.40 -23.77
C SER A 279 28.04 6.45 -24.68
N ARG A 280 27.57 6.93 -25.85
CA ARG A 280 26.82 6.12 -26.83
C ARG A 280 27.62 5.66 -28.05
N SER A 281 28.90 6.01 -28.18
CA SER A 281 29.76 5.56 -29.28
C SER A 281 30.99 4.83 -28.76
N LYS A 282 30.83 3.53 -28.51
CA LYS A 282 31.94 2.56 -28.59
C LYS A 282 31.57 1.50 -29.63
N SER A 283 31.79 1.85 -30.89
CA SER A 283 32.10 0.88 -31.95
C SER A 283 33.60 1.01 -32.24
N PRO A 284 34.36 -0.10 -32.32
CA PRO A 284 35.77 -0.04 -32.66
C PRO A 284 35.87 0.01 -34.18
N ASN A 285 36.15 1.18 -34.77
CA ASN A 285 36.98 1.31 -35.98
C ASN A 285 37.12 2.77 -36.45
N SER A 286 38.35 3.06 -36.86
CA SER A 286 38.80 4.12 -37.78
C SER A 286 39.06 5.54 -37.24
N THR A 287 40.36 5.83 -37.21
CA THR A 287 41.03 7.09 -37.58
C THR A 287 40.65 8.37 -36.82
N ALA A 288 41.59 8.73 -35.94
CA ALA A 288 41.73 10.01 -35.29
C ALA A 288 41.50 11.20 -36.25
N VAL A 289 40.50 12.01 -35.91
CA VAL A 289 40.48 13.42 -36.27
C VAL A 289 40.95 14.16 -35.02
N THR A 290 42.21 14.56 -35.05
CA THR A 290 42.85 15.46 -34.09
C THR A 290 42.14 16.82 -34.13
N VAL A 291 41.53 17.20 -33.01
CA VAL A 291 41.21 18.61 -32.71
C VAL A 291 42.46 19.22 -32.07
N PRO A 292 42.84 20.47 -32.38
CA PRO A 292 44.13 21.03 -31.97
C PRO A 292 44.16 21.25 -30.45
N ASP A 293 45.15 20.65 -29.78
CA ASP A 293 45.63 21.07 -28.47
C ASP A 293 46.40 22.38 -28.67
N ASP A 294 45.70 23.53 -28.56
CA ASP A 294 46.35 24.81 -28.27
C ASP A 294 46.34 24.99 -26.76
N ASP A 295 47.47 24.61 -26.15
CA ASP A 295 48.18 25.28 -25.05
C ASP A 295 49.04 24.22 -24.33
N GLU A 296 50.36 24.40 -24.33
CA GLU A 296 51.30 23.61 -23.51
C GLU A 296 50.93 23.72 -22.02
N GLU A 297 50.08 22.83 -21.52
CA GLU A 297 49.76 22.74 -20.09
C GLU A 297 51.02 22.33 -19.33
N THR A 298 51.61 23.27 -18.58
CA THR A 298 52.72 22.99 -17.69
C THR A 298 52.36 21.92 -16.66
N THR A 299 53.32 21.07 -16.29
CA THR A 299 53.11 20.00 -15.30
C THR A 299 52.54 20.52 -13.98
N GLU A 300 52.93 21.73 -13.56
CA GLU A 300 52.41 22.41 -12.37
C GLU A 300 50.90 22.76 -12.47
N SER A 301 50.41 23.16 -13.65
CA SER A 301 49.00 23.44 -13.90
C SER A 301 48.13 22.18 -13.75
N THR A 302 48.63 21.03 -14.23
CA THR A 302 47.92 19.76 -14.12
C THR A 302 47.81 19.25 -12.68
N GLN A 303 48.88 19.44 -11.88
CA GLN A 303 48.90 19.07 -10.45
C GLN A 303 47.96 19.95 -9.62
N ALA A 304 47.97 21.28 -9.85
CA ALA A 304 47.07 22.21 -9.18
C ALA A 304 45.59 21.88 -9.49
N LYS A 305 45.27 21.56 -10.75
CA LYS A 305 43.93 21.12 -11.16
C LYS A 305 43.51 19.80 -10.47
N LEU A 306 44.44 18.87 -10.26
CA LEU A 306 44.17 17.62 -9.55
C LEU A 306 43.88 17.86 -8.06
N GLN A 307 44.70 18.67 -7.39
CA GLN A 307 44.49 19.03 -5.98
C GLN A 307 43.15 19.75 -5.78
N TRP A 308 42.82 20.69 -6.67
CA TRP A 308 41.53 21.38 -6.67
C TRP A 308 40.35 20.40 -6.80
N ARG A 309 40.45 19.43 -7.72
CA ARG A 309 39.42 18.38 -7.88
C ARG A 309 39.21 17.58 -6.60
N GLN A 310 40.27 17.26 -5.87
CA GLN A 310 40.17 16.54 -4.61
C GLN A 310 39.52 17.41 -3.52
N LEU A 311 39.91 18.68 -3.43
CA LEU A 311 39.36 19.64 -2.47
C LEU A 311 37.86 19.88 -2.70
N CYS A 312 37.42 20.19 -3.92
CA CYS A 312 36.00 20.42 -4.21
C CYS A 312 35.15 19.19 -3.89
N ARG A 313 35.64 17.99 -4.23
CA ARG A 313 34.95 16.73 -3.92
C ARG A 313 34.84 16.52 -2.41
N ALA A 314 35.92 16.77 -1.67
CA ALA A 314 35.91 16.63 -0.22
C ALA A 314 34.93 17.59 0.45
N LEU A 315 34.92 18.87 0.05
CA LEU A 315 33.98 19.87 0.56
C LEU A 315 32.53 19.50 0.26
N PHE A 316 32.23 19.11 -0.98
CA PHE A 316 30.89 18.72 -1.38
C PHE A 316 30.38 17.52 -0.57
N TRP A 317 31.16 16.42 -0.51
CA TRP A 317 30.73 15.20 0.18
C TRP A 317 30.63 15.39 1.69
N SER A 318 31.50 16.20 2.30
CA SER A 318 31.42 16.55 3.71
C SER A 318 30.05 17.13 4.06
N LYS A 319 29.59 18.14 3.30
CA LYS A 319 28.29 18.79 3.56
C LYS A 319 27.09 17.95 3.13
N LEU A 320 27.20 17.22 2.02
CA LEU A 320 26.11 16.36 1.56
C LEU A 320 25.83 15.22 2.55
N THR A 321 26.87 14.60 3.11
CA THR A 321 26.73 13.52 4.10
C THR A 321 26.04 14.03 5.37
N GLU A 322 26.47 15.18 5.90
CA GLU A 322 25.85 15.84 7.05
C GLU A 322 24.35 16.10 6.84
N LEU A 323 23.98 16.63 5.68
CA LEU A 323 22.59 16.94 5.34
C LEU A 323 21.71 15.70 5.20
N LEU A 324 22.19 14.67 4.49
CA LEU A 324 21.43 13.44 4.28
C LEU A 324 21.24 12.65 5.59
N GLU A 325 22.18 12.72 6.54
CA GLU A 325 22.02 12.11 7.86
C GLU A 325 21.02 12.88 8.75
N SER A 326 21.11 14.21 8.76
CA SER A 326 20.23 15.08 9.57
C SER A 326 18.75 14.91 9.21
N GLU A 327 18.41 14.88 7.93
CA GLU A 327 17.02 14.68 7.46
C GLU A 327 16.41 13.33 7.88
N MET A 328 17.23 12.30 8.07
CA MET A 328 16.74 10.98 8.48
C MET A 328 16.30 10.92 9.95
N SER A 329 16.72 11.90 10.76
CA SER A 329 16.29 12.02 12.16
C SER A 329 14.94 12.74 12.30
N THR A 330 14.62 13.64 11.38
CA THR A 330 13.39 14.45 11.38
C THR A 330 12.21 13.79 10.66
N SER A 331 12.48 12.80 9.79
CA SER A 331 11.47 12.00 9.04
C SER A 331 10.52 11.14 9.91
N SER A 332 10.71 11.08 11.24
CA SER A 332 9.76 10.43 12.15
C SER A 332 8.53 11.29 12.46
N ARG A 333 8.52 12.58 12.07
CA ARG A 333 7.35 13.43 12.23
C ARG A 333 6.27 13.00 11.23
N PRO A 334 5.05 12.62 11.67
CA PRO A 334 3.96 12.35 10.76
C PRO A 334 3.72 13.56 9.86
N PRO A 335 3.19 13.37 8.64
CA PRO A 335 2.77 14.49 7.82
C PRO A 335 1.73 15.25 8.64
N GLU A 336 2.10 16.39 9.20
CA GLU A 336 1.11 17.39 9.58
C GLU A 336 0.26 17.57 8.32
N GLU A 337 -1.03 17.26 8.47
CA GLU A 337 -2.01 17.36 7.40
C GLU A 337 -1.82 18.71 6.71
N ASP A 338 -1.93 18.73 5.38
CA ASP A 338 -1.98 19.97 4.61
C ASP A 338 -3.05 20.87 5.23
N ASP A 339 -2.63 21.76 6.12
CA ASP A 339 -3.50 22.83 6.58
C ASP A 339 -3.54 23.83 5.45
N SER A 340 -4.61 23.75 4.67
CA SER A 340 -5.10 24.81 3.79
C SER A 340 -5.54 26.04 4.59
N GLY A 341 -4.72 26.44 5.58
CA GLY A 341 -5.04 27.42 6.61
C GLY A 341 -4.18 28.68 6.47
N VAL A 342 -4.86 29.77 6.14
CA VAL A 342 -4.45 31.18 6.13
C VAL A 342 -3.49 31.57 4.99
N SER A 343 -4.07 32.02 3.88
CA SER A 343 -3.33 32.52 2.70
C SER A 343 -2.78 33.95 2.86
N THR A 344 -3.07 34.66 3.95
CA THR A 344 -2.67 36.05 4.17
C THR A 344 -2.74 36.41 5.66
N LEU A 345 -1.66 36.94 6.23
CA LEU A 345 -1.65 37.58 7.55
C LEU A 345 -1.99 39.06 7.40
N VAL A 346 -2.89 39.59 8.23
CA VAL A 346 -3.20 41.02 8.29
C VAL A 346 -2.31 41.66 9.35
N PHE A 347 -1.56 42.70 8.98
CA PHE A 347 -0.57 43.34 9.85
C PHE A 347 -1.21 43.89 11.13
N ASP A 348 -2.37 44.52 11.01
CA ASP A 348 -3.09 45.16 12.12
C ASP A 348 -3.74 44.15 13.09
N GLU A 349 -3.85 42.87 12.70
CA GLU A 349 -4.42 41.80 13.53
C GLU A 349 -3.37 41.04 14.33
N LEU A 350 -2.08 41.29 14.08
CA LEU A 350 -0.97 40.65 14.78
C LEU A 350 -0.54 41.46 16.01
N PRO A 351 -0.08 40.82 17.09
CA PRO A 351 0.68 41.49 18.13
C PRO A 351 1.86 42.26 17.51
N ILE A 352 2.14 43.47 18.01
CA ILE A 352 3.18 44.38 17.47
C ILE A 352 4.53 43.65 17.30
N GLU A 353 4.88 42.80 18.26
CA GLU A 353 6.11 42.02 18.31
C GLU A 353 6.18 41.02 17.14
N SER A 354 5.13 40.23 16.95
CA SER A 354 5.01 39.27 15.85
C SER A 354 4.93 39.97 14.49
N ALA A 355 4.27 41.13 14.44
CA ALA A 355 4.17 41.94 13.23
C ALA A 355 5.54 42.49 12.81
N PHE A 356 6.35 42.95 13.77
CA PHE A 356 7.71 43.44 13.51
C PHE A 356 8.66 42.31 13.10
N LEU A 357 8.64 41.17 13.80
CA LEU A 357 9.44 39.99 13.40
C LEU A 357 9.03 39.46 12.02
N ALA A 358 7.73 39.46 11.70
CA ALA A 358 7.24 39.10 10.38
C ALA A 358 7.73 40.09 9.30
N GLN A 359 7.80 41.39 9.58
CA GLN A 359 8.37 42.37 8.65
C GLN A 359 9.85 42.09 8.36
N LEU A 360 10.65 41.75 9.38
CA LEU A 360 12.05 41.37 9.19
C LEU A 360 12.22 40.14 8.28
N TYR A 361 11.20 39.28 8.19
CA TYR A 361 11.25 38.05 7.41
C TYR A 361 10.56 38.14 6.04
N VAL A 362 9.53 38.98 5.89
CA VAL A 362 8.65 39.02 4.70
C VAL A 362 9.05 40.12 3.71
N ILE A 363 9.83 41.13 4.08
CA ILE A 363 10.15 42.22 3.16
C ILE A 363 11.18 41.73 2.12
N PRO A 364 10.85 41.71 0.81
CA PRO A 364 11.87 41.67 -0.22
C PRO A 364 12.58 43.02 -0.20
N ASP A 365 13.91 43.00 -0.09
CA ASP A 365 14.82 44.15 -0.18
C ASP A 365 14.28 45.32 -1.05
N GLU A 366 13.97 46.48 -0.44
CA GLU A 366 14.16 47.78 -1.13
C GLU A 366 14.14 49.07 -0.26
N ARG A 367 13.87 49.10 1.06
CA ARG A 367 13.58 50.41 1.73
C ARG A 367 14.18 50.75 3.11
N SER A 368 15.33 50.21 3.53
CA SER A 368 16.04 50.84 4.67
C SER A 368 16.95 52.01 4.27
N THR A 369 17.19 52.24 2.97
CA THR A 369 18.10 53.31 2.51
C THR A 369 17.66 54.05 1.23
N SER A 370 16.34 54.12 0.98
CA SER A 370 15.77 55.19 0.16
C SER A 370 14.59 55.83 0.89
N VAL A 371 14.92 56.62 1.91
CA VAL A 371 14.08 57.76 2.27
C VAL A 371 13.87 58.56 0.97
N LEU A 372 12.60 58.83 0.64
CA LEU A 372 12.10 59.59 -0.53
C LEU A 372 11.91 58.81 -1.85
N THR A 373 10.88 57.95 -1.94
CA THR A 373 9.95 57.96 -3.10
C THR A 373 8.57 57.37 -2.72
N ASN A 374 7.65 58.28 -2.35
CA ASN A 374 6.20 58.30 -2.51
C ASN A 374 5.41 56.99 -2.66
N THR A 375 5.47 56.09 -1.69
CA THR A 375 4.32 55.26 -1.29
C THR A 375 4.40 55.14 0.23
N THR A 376 3.56 55.90 0.92
CA THR A 376 3.57 56.16 2.37
C THR A 376 2.89 55.10 3.22
N GLU A 377 2.41 54.00 2.63
CA GLU A 377 1.64 52.99 3.36
C GLU A 377 2.42 51.68 3.48
N ALA A 378 2.62 51.24 4.72
CA ALA A 378 3.15 49.92 5.02
C ALA A 378 2.16 48.86 4.49
N PRO A 379 2.63 47.70 3.99
CA PRO A 379 1.72 46.68 3.49
C PRO A 379 0.75 46.23 4.59
N VAL A 380 -0.55 46.27 4.31
CA VAL A 380 -1.60 45.90 5.28
C VAL A 380 -1.74 44.37 5.40
N THR A 381 -1.29 43.63 4.38
CA THR A 381 -1.32 42.17 4.35
C THR A 381 0.01 41.60 3.85
N PHE A 382 0.42 40.49 4.44
CA PHE A 382 1.68 39.81 4.17
C PHE A 382 1.47 38.30 4.01
N SER A 383 2.27 37.66 3.16
CA SER A 383 2.27 36.19 3.09
C SER A 383 2.91 35.62 4.36
N PRO A 384 2.32 34.61 5.01
CA PRO A 384 2.93 33.96 6.17
C PRO A 384 4.32 33.40 5.83
N HIS A 385 5.14 33.20 6.86
CA HIS A 385 6.46 32.58 6.75
C HIS A 385 6.39 31.33 5.88
N ARG A 386 7.17 31.30 4.80
CA ARG A 386 7.22 30.14 3.93
C ARG A 386 7.91 29.00 4.68
N LYS A 387 7.12 28.00 5.10
CA LYS A 387 7.68 26.77 5.71
C LYS A 387 8.69 26.11 4.76
N PRO A 388 9.81 25.59 5.27
CA PRO A 388 10.80 24.90 4.45
C PRO A 388 10.19 23.66 3.81
N ASP A 389 10.33 23.55 2.49
CA ASP A 389 9.90 22.36 1.73
C ASP A 389 11.03 21.33 1.69
N TRP A 390 11.17 20.59 2.78
CA TRP A 390 12.17 19.55 2.93
C TRP A 390 12.03 18.43 1.90
N ARG A 391 10.82 18.19 1.37
CA ARG A 391 10.58 17.14 0.37
C ARG A 391 11.26 17.46 -0.94
N ASN A 392 11.05 18.67 -1.46
CA ASN A 392 11.71 19.13 -2.68
C ASN A 392 13.20 19.39 -2.49
N TYR A 393 13.60 19.88 -1.31
CA TYR A 393 15.00 20.05 -0.97
C TYR A 393 15.78 18.73 -1.05
N ARG A 394 15.28 17.67 -0.40
CA ARG A 394 15.88 16.33 -0.47
C ARG A 394 15.99 15.80 -1.90
N LEU A 395 14.93 15.95 -2.70
CA LEU A 395 14.97 15.56 -4.12
C LEU A 395 16.10 16.28 -4.87
N ASN A 396 16.25 17.59 -4.64
CA ASN A 396 17.30 18.38 -5.27
C ASN A 396 18.71 18.04 -4.74
N LEU A 397 18.85 17.66 -3.47
CA LEU A 397 20.10 17.10 -2.95
C LEU A 397 20.50 15.83 -3.73
N TRP A 398 19.59 14.88 -3.91
CA TRP A 398 19.85 13.68 -4.71
C TRP A 398 20.19 14.00 -6.17
N ARG A 399 19.53 14.99 -6.77
CA ARG A 399 19.82 15.46 -8.15
C ARG A 399 21.22 16.04 -8.32
N SER A 400 21.81 16.58 -7.26
CA SER A 400 23.18 17.14 -7.28
C SER A 400 24.27 16.06 -7.33
N ILE A 401 23.92 14.79 -7.05
CA ILE A 401 24.87 13.68 -7.06
C ILE A 401 25.04 13.15 -8.48
N THR A 402 26.28 12.87 -8.89
CA THR A 402 26.57 12.28 -10.20
C THR A 402 27.10 10.85 -10.09
N PRO A 403 26.73 9.94 -11.02
CA PRO A 403 27.07 8.53 -10.93
C PRO A 403 28.58 8.24 -10.84
N VAL A 404 29.39 8.97 -11.61
CA VAL A 404 30.85 8.80 -11.67
C VAL A 404 31.53 9.24 -10.37
N ALA A 405 30.98 10.23 -9.68
CA ALA A 405 31.61 10.83 -8.51
C ALA A 405 31.26 10.15 -7.18
N VAL A 406 30.33 9.17 -7.18
CA VAL A 406 29.94 8.44 -5.97
C VAL A 406 31.13 7.70 -5.36
N GLY A 407 31.85 6.89 -6.16
CA GLY A 407 33.06 6.18 -5.75
C GLY A 407 32.92 5.48 -4.38
N LYS A 408 33.76 5.87 -3.41
CA LYS A 408 33.75 5.33 -2.04
C LYS A 408 32.49 5.66 -1.23
N HIS A 409 31.75 6.71 -1.58
CA HIS A 409 30.55 7.15 -0.86
C HIS A 409 29.31 6.28 -1.15
N ALA A 410 29.41 5.30 -2.05
CA ALA A 410 28.35 4.30 -2.25
C ALA A 410 28.02 3.53 -0.96
N ARG A 411 29.04 3.29 -0.11
CA ARG A 411 28.88 2.64 1.21
C ARG A 411 28.00 3.43 2.16
N PHE A 412 27.90 4.74 1.95
CA PHE A 412 27.06 5.66 2.71
C PHE A 412 25.67 5.80 2.08
N LEU A 413 25.58 6.02 0.77
CA LEU A 413 24.31 6.25 0.08
C LEU A 413 23.38 5.04 0.04
N VAL A 414 23.92 3.82 -0.11
CA VAL A 414 23.07 2.61 -0.22
C VAL A 414 22.28 2.33 1.06
N PRO A 415 22.88 2.34 2.28
CA PRO A 415 22.11 2.23 3.51
C PRO A 415 20.99 3.28 3.65
N ILE A 416 21.26 4.52 3.26
CA ILE A 416 20.26 5.61 3.29
C ILE A 416 19.12 5.31 2.34
N PHE A 417 19.42 4.90 1.12
CA PHE A 417 18.42 4.50 0.14
C PHE A 417 17.58 3.32 0.64
N LEU A 418 18.20 2.28 1.21
CA LEU A 418 17.49 1.11 1.74
C LEU A 418 16.55 1.49 2.88
N LYS A 419 17.00 2.34 3.82
CA LYS A 419 16.15 2.86 4.89
C LYS A 419 14.99 3.69 4.33
N PHE A 420 15.25 4.56 3.36
CA PHE A 420 14.21 5.33 2.67
C PHE A 420 13.15 4.42 2.02
N VAL A 421 13.57 3.41 1.26
CA VAL A 421 12.63 2.50 0.58
C VAL A 421 11.77 1.75 1.59
N ASN A 422 12.39 1.17 2.62
CA ASN A 422 11.71 0.30 3.57
C ASN A 422 10.75 1.06 4.51
N PHE A 423 11.15 2.23 5.00
CA PHE A 423 10.39 2.95 6.03
C PHE A 423 9.55 4.10 5.47
N GLU A 424 10.07 4.86 4.51
CA GLU A 424 9.41 6.09 4.04
C GLU A 424 8.57 5.86 2.79
N PHE A 425 9.11 5.19 1.78
CA PHE A 425 8.39 4.95 0.52
C PHE A 425 7.24 3.96 0.69
N TYR A 426 7.50 2.78 1.26
CA TYR A 426 6.45 1.79 1.51
C TYR A 426 5.57 2.14 2.72
N GLY A 427 6.09 2.89 3.70
CA GLY A 427 5.31 3.38 4.85
C GLY A 427 4.32 4.48 4.46
N CYS A 428 4.79 5.48 3.70
CA CYS A 428 4.02 6.66 3.30
C CYS A 428 4.18 6.94 1.78
N PRO A 429 3.51 6.17 0.90
CA PRO A 429 3.64 6.35 -0.54
C PRO A 429 3.03 7.69 -0.98
N SER A 430 3.89 8.60 -1.46
CA SER A 430 3.51 9.91 -1.98
C SER A 430 4.17 10.17 -3.33
N LYS A 431 3.67 11.14 -4.10
CA LYS A 431 4.29 11.51 -5.38
C LYS A 431 5.72 12.07 -5.17
N ALA A 432 5.94 12.83 -4.09
CA ALA A 432 7.27 13.32 -3.73
C ALA A 432 8.25 12.18 -3.42
N ASN A 433 7.84 11.18 -2.64
CA ASN A 433 8.69 10.01 -2.35
C ASN A 433 8.94 9.18 -3.61
N GLU A 434 7.95 9.10 -4.53
CA GLU A 434 8.14 8.46 -5.84
C GLU A 434 9.23 9.19 -6.65
N ASP A 435 9.26 10.52 -6.64
CA ASP A 435 10.24 11.30 -7.40
C ASP A 435 11.66 11.16 -6.81
N VAL A 436 11.81 11.12 -5.48
CA VAL A 436 13.09 10.83 -4.80
C VAL A 436 13.57 9.41 -5.13
N LEU A 437 12.66 8.42 -5.06
CA LEU A 437 12.95 7.03 -5.40
C LEU A 437 13.47 6.91 -6.84
N ILE A 438 12.79 7.52 -7.80
CA ILE A 438 13.17 7.47 -9.21
C ILE A 438 14.53 8.14 -9.41
N CYS A 439 14.76 9.31 -8.79
CA CYS A 439 16.03 10.01 -8.86
C CYS A 439 17.21 9.15 -8.36
N ALA A 440 17.03 8.48 -7.21
CA ALA A 440 18.07 7.60 -6.65
C ALA A 440 18.31 6.34 -7.49
N LEU A 441 17.24 5.71 -8.01
CA LEU A 441 17.36 4.57 -8.92
C LEU A 441 18.06 4.95 -10.23
N ASP A 442 17.69 6.09 -10.84
CA ASP A 442 18.34 6.56 -12.06
C ASP A 442 19.83 6.86 -11.83
N LEU A 443 20.21 7.40 -10.66
CA LEU A 443 21.60 7.55 -10.24
C LEU A 443 22.31 6.18 -10.18
N PHE A 444 21.73 5.21 -9.47
CA PHE A 444 22.32 3.88 -9.31
C PHE A 444 22.43 3.11 -10.63
N SER A 445 21.46 3.25 -11.54
CA SER A 445 21.49 2.61 -12.86
C SER A 445 22.69 3.02 -13.73
N GLN A 446 23.32 4.16 -13.44
CA GLN A 446 24.44 4.72 -14.20
C GLN A 446 25.77 4.65 -13.44
N MET A 447 25.79 4.10 -12.22
CA MET A 447 27.00 4.01 -11.42
C MET A 447 27.99 2.97 -11.99
N PRO A 448 29.29 3.29 -12.13
CA PRO A 448 30.24 2.39 -12.79
C PRO A 448 30.54 1.09 -12.00
N ASN A 449 30.51 1.13 -10.66
CA ASN A 449 30.91 0.00 -9.81
C ASN A 449 29.80 -0.41 -8.81
N LEU A 450 28.55 -0.51 -9.26
CA LEU A 450 27.42 -0.84 -8.38
C LEU A 450 27.48 -2.29 -7.83
N GLN A 451 28.15 -3.20 -8.55
CA GLN A 451 28.28 -4.62 -8.16
C GLN A 451 29.13 -4.83 -6.90
N SER A 452 30.09 -3.94 -6.63
CA SER A 452 31.01 -4.06 -5.49
C SER A 452 30.57 -3.22 -4.27
N VAL A 453 29.32 -2.79 -4.23
CA VAL A 453 28.83 -1.91 -3.16
C VAL A 453 28.46 -2.70 -1.90
N ALA A 454 28.62 -2.08 -0.73
CA ALA A 454 28.17 -2.65 0.53
C ALA A 454 26.66 -2.94 0.48
N LYS A 455 26.22 -4.03 1.14
CA LYS A 455 24.82 -4.47 1.12
C LYS A 455 24.27 -4.76 -0.29
N HIS A 456 25.11 -5.23 -1.21
CA HIS A 456 24.72 -5.59 -2.57
C HIS A 456 23.50 -6.53 -2.62
N GLU A 457 23.48 -7.58 -1.81
CA GLU A 457 22.36 -8.53 -1.75
C GLU A 457 21.05 -7.87 -1.31
N GLU A 458 21.09 -7.05 -0.26
CA GLU A 458 19.93 -6.31 0.24
C GLU A 458 19.40 -5.33 -0.82
N LEU A 459 20.32 -4.67 -1.55
CA LEU A 459 19.98 -3.77 -2.66
C LEU A 459 19.33 -4.53 -3.82
N CYS A 460 19.87 -5.70 -4.18
CA CYS A 460 19.30 -6.58 -5.20
C CYS A 460 17.87 -7.00 -4.84
N LEU A 461 17.65 -7.49 -3.61
CA LEU A 461 16.31 -7.88 -3.14
C LEU A 461 15.35 -6.68 -3.13
N THR A 462 15.82 -5.51 -2.70
CA THR A 462 15.03 -4.27 -2.70
C THR A 462 14.63 -3.84 -4.11
N VAL A 463 15.55 -3.88 -5.07
CA VAL A 463 15.26 -3.55 -6.47
C VAL A 463 14.30 -4.56 -7.09
N LEU A 464 14.46 -5.86 -6.81
CA LEU A 464 13.49 -6.87 -7.23
C LEU A 464 12.11 -6.61 -6.62
N ARG A 465 12.03 -6.24 -5.34
CA ARG A 465 10.77 -5.85 -4.71
C ARG A 465 10.15 -4.62 -5.38
N LEU A 466 10.94 -3.64 -5.80
CA LEU A 466 10.47 -2.47 -6.53
C LEU A 466 9.92 -2.82 -7.93
N LEU A 467 10.37 -3.91 -8.55
CA LEU A 467 9.79 -4.41 -9.81
C LEU A 467 8.35 -4.90 -9.64
N THR A 468 7.90 -5.25 -8.44
CA THR A 468 6.48 -5.61 -8.20
C THR A 468 5.56 -4.39 -8.07
N ASN A 469 6.11 -3.17 -8.12
CA ASN A 469 5.33 -1.96 -7.99
C ASN A 469 4.33 -1.79 -9.14
N LYS A 470 3.09 -1.39 -8.84
CA LYS A 470 2.06 -1.12 -9.84
C LYS A 470 2.39 0.04 -10.79
N ARG A 471 3.29 0.95 -10.40
CA ARG A 471 3.64 2.15 -11.18
C ARG A 471 4.68 1.81 -12.25
N PRO A 472 4.38 2.01 -13.55
CA PRO A 472 5.31 1.72 -14.64
C PRO A 472 6.64 2.47 -14.53
N VAL A 473 6.61 3.75 -14.14
CA VAL A 473 7.80 4.60 -14.03
C VAL A 473 8.78 4.06 -12.98
N VAL A 474 8.26 3.59 -11.84
CA VAL A 474 9.06 2.95 -10.79
C VAL A 474 9.65 1.63 -11.27
N GLN A 475 8.85 0.78 -11.93
CA GLN A 475 9.36 -0.48 -12.49
C GLN A 475 10.46 -0.25 -13.53
N GLN A 476 10.33 0.77 -14.38
CA GLN A 476 11.36 1.13 -15.37
C GLN A 476 12.67 1.58 -14.73
N ALA A 477 12.61 2.46 -13.74
CA ALA A 477 13.80 2.91 -13.00
C ALA A 477 14.46 1.75 -12.24
N ALA A 478 13.66 0.90 -11.60
CA ALA A 478 14.13 -0.30 -10.91
C ALA A 478 14.78 -1.30 -11.88
N PHE A 479 14.20 -1.53 -13.06
CA PHE A 479 14.76 -2.44 -14.06
C PHE A 479 16.09 -1.94 -14.63
N LYS A 480 16.21 -0.64 -14.92
CA LYS A 480 17.49 -0.04 -15.33
C LYS A 480 18.56 -0.22 -14.25
N THR A 481 18.18 -0.06 -12.99
CA THR A 481 19.08 -0.30 -11.85
C THR A 481 19.48 -1.77 -11.74
N TRP A 482 18.53 -2.67 -11.94
CA TRP A 482 18.75 -4.12 -11.92
C TRP A 482 19.75 -4.56 -13.00
N LEU A 483 19.64 -4.02 -14.22
CA LEU A 483 20.60 -4.31 -15.30
C LEU A 483 22.03 -3.92 -14.92
N ASN A 484 22.23 -2.90 -14.09
CA ASN A 484 23.55 -2.53 -13.60
C ASN A 484 24.03 -3.44 -12.44
N LEU A 485 23.10 -3.92 -11.60
CA LEU A 485 23.39 -4.84 -10.49
C LEU A 485 23.72 -6.27 -10.96
N SER A 486 22.95 -6.81 -11.89
CA SER A 486 23.07 -8.21 -12.34
C SER A 486 22.70 -8.35 -13.83
N PRO A 487 23.62 -7.98 -14.76
CA PRO A 487 23.34 -8.05 -16.20
C PRO A 487 23.43 -9.47 -16.79
N LYS A 488 24.12 -10.40 -16.11
CA LYS A 488 24.43 -11.74 -16.66
C LYS A 488 23.12 -12.51 -16.90
N GLY A 489 22.94 -13.02 -18.12
CA GLY A 489 21.74 -13.74 -18.57
C GLY A 489 20.52 -12.86 -18.91
N VAL A 490 20.43 -11.62 -18.40
CA VAL A 490 19.26 -10.73 -18.67
C VAL A 490 19.54 -9.77 -19.83
N ALA A 491 20.80 -9.40 -20.06
CA ALA A 491 21.19 -8.43 -21.07
C ALA A 491 20.64 -8.70 -22.48
N PRO A 492 20.57 -9.95 -22.99
CA PRO A 492 20.02 -10.23 -24.32
C PRO A 492 18.53 -9.86 -24.46
N TYR A 493 17.77 -9.96 -23.38
CA TYR A 493 16.31 -9.77 -23.36
C TYR A 493 15.91 -8.34 -22.95
N ARG A 494 16.89 -7.44 -22.84
CA ARG A 494 16.68 -6.07 -22.35
C ARG A 494 15.60 -5.32 -23.12
N GLU A 495 15.68 -5.30 -24.44
CA GLU A 495 14.77 -4.51 -25.28
C GLU A 495 13.32 -5.00 -25.15
N ASP A 496 13.13 -6.31 -25.08
CA ASP A 496 11.79 -6.91 -24.96
C ASP A 496 11.19 -6.66 -23.58
N LEU A 497 12.00 -6.76 -22.52
CA LEU A 497 11.57 -6.39 -21.17
C LEU A 497 11.27 -4.89 -21.06
N GLU A 498 12.03 -4.00 -21.71
CA GLU A 498 11.73 -2.57 -21.79
C GLU A 498 10.40 -2.29 -22.52
N LYS A 499 10.09 -3.03 -23.60
CA LYS A 499 8.79 -2.95 -24.28
C LYS A 499 7.64 -3.42 -23.37
N ILE A 500 7.83 -4.46 -22.56
CA ILE A 500 6.84 -4.92 -21.57
C ILE A 500 6.68 -3.88 -20.45
N LEU A 501 7.73 -3.19 -20.05
CA LEU A 501 7.65 -2.14 -19.03
C LEU A 501 6.91 -0.88 -19.50
N SER A 502 6.77 -0.65 -20.80
CA SER A 502 5.98 0.44 -21.36
C SER A 502 4.50 0.07 -21.46
N LEU A 503 3.62 0.91 -20.90
CA LEU A 503 2.16 0.68 -21.01
C LEU A 503 1.67 0.70 -22.46
N GLN A 504 2.30 1.49 -23.33
CA GLN A 504 1.86 1.67 -24.72
C GLN A 504 2.05 0.39 -25.55
N SER A 505 3.17 -0.31 -25.35
CA SER A 505 3.51 -1.55 -26.06
C SER A 505 3.16 -2.83 -25.30
N PHE A 506 2.73 -2.72 -24.04
CA PHE A 506 2.56 -3.86 -23.13
C PHE A 506 1.79 -5.04 -23.73
N ARG A 507 0.60 -4.80 -24.30
CA ARG A 507 -0.27 -5.88 -24.78
C ARG A 507 0.35 -6.67 -25.93
N GLU A 508 1.02 -5.98 -26.83
CA GLU A 508 1.71 -6.62 -27.96
C GLU A 508 2.97 -7.34 -27.48
N ALA A 509 3.78 -6.66 -26.65
CA ALA A 509 5.03 -7.20 -26.14
C ALA A 509 4.83 -8.47 -25.29
N VAL A 510 3.83 -8.50 -24.40
CA VAL A 510 3.53 -9.67 -23.56
C VAL A 510 2.93 -10.83 -24.36
N ARG A 511 2.29 -10.57 -25.50
CA ARG A 511 1.81 -11.64 -26.38
C ARG A 511 2.97 -12.33 -27.11
N VAL A 512 3.97 -11.55 -27.53
CA VAL A 512 5.12 -12.02 -28.30
C VAL A 512 6.16 -12.68 -27.41
N PHE A 513 6.51 -12.04 -26.29
CA PHE A 513 7.59 -12.49 -25.41
C PHE A 513 7.09 -13.56 -24.43
N LYS A 514 7.41 -14.83 -24.69
CA LYS A 514 7.07 -15.96 -23.81
C LYS A 514 8.31 -16.66 -23.28
N LEU A 515 8.26 -17.14 -22.04
CA LEU A 515 9.41 -17.78 -21.36
C LEU A 515 9.86 -19.11 -22.00
N ASP A 516 8.96 -19.79 -22.71
CA ASP A 516 9.21 -21.08 -23.37
C ASP A 516 9.90 -20.94 -24.73
N THR A 517 9.61 -19.86 -25.46
CA THR A 517 10.03 -19.67 -26.86
C THR A 517 11.02 -18.53 -27.04
N SER A 518 10.90 -17.45 -26.26
CA SER A 518 11.70 -16.24 -26.42
C SER A 518 12.98 -16.23 -25.57
N VAL A 519 13.10 -17.13 -24.60
CA VAL A 519 14.21 -17.15 -23.63
C VAL A 519 14.99 -18.47 -23.74
N ALA A 520 16.32 -18.38 -23.81
CA ALA A 520 17.18 -19.55 -23.79
C ALA A 520 17.00 -20.33 -22.47
N PRO A 521 17.07 -21.67 -22.49
CA PRO A 521 16.84 -22.50 -21.30
C PRO A 521 17.82 -22.18 -20.16
N GLU A 522 19.05 -21.79 -20.49
CA GLU A 522 20.10 -21.40 -19.53
C GLU A 522 19.76 -20.09 -18.79
N ASP A 523 19.13 -19.14 -19.48
CA ASP A 523 18.79 -17.82 -18.94
C ASP A 523 17.43 -17.81 -18.24
N ARG A 524 16.58 -18.82 -18.49
CA ARG A 524 15.19 -18.87 -18.01
C ARG A 524 15.09 -18.74 -16.49
N ALA A 525 15.99 -19.37 -15.75
CA ALA A 525 16.04 -19.28 -14.28
C ALA A 525 16.31 -17.86 -13.77
N ILE A 526 16.97 -17.02 -14.57
CA ILE A 526 17.31 -15.63 -14.23
C ILE A 526 16.22 -14.67 -14.72
N VAL A 527 15.69 -14.88 -15.92
CA VAL A 527 14.69 -14.00 -16.56
C VAL A 527 13.30 -14.17 -15.96
N ALA A 528 12.86 -15.41 -15.68
CA ALA A 528 11.50 -15.67 -15.21
C ALA A 528 11.16 -14.93 -13.89
N PRO A 529 12.03 -14.92 -12.85
CA PRO A 529 11.76 -14.17 -11.62
C PRO A 529 11.60 -12.66 -11.83
N ILE A 530 12.23 -12.08 -12.86
CA ILE A 530 12.14 -10.66 -13.21
C ILE A 530 10.82 -10.40 -13.93
N LEU A 531 10.54 -11.18 -14.98
CA LEU A 531 9.32 -11.05 -15.77
C LEU A 531 8.08 -11.22 -14.89
N ILE A 532 8.03 -12.25 -14.05
CA ILE A 532 6.89 -12.53 -13.16
C ILE A 532 6.63 -11.36 -12.20
N ARG A 533 7.70 -10.73 -11.66
CA ARG A 533 7.55 -9.54 -10.79
C ARG A 533 6.99 -8.34 -11.55
N ILE A 534 7.47 -8.10 -12.77
CA ILE A 534 6.96 -7.03 -13.64
C ILE A 534 5.48 -7.26 -13.94
N LEU A 535 5.12 -8.47 -14.40
CA LEU A 535 3.76 -8.86 -14.75
C LEU A 535 2.83 -8.81 -13.52
N TYR A 536 3.32 -9.24 -12.35
CA TYR A 536 2.57 -9.16 -11.10
C TYR A 536 2.21 -7.71 -10.74
N GLY A 537 3.14 -6.76 -10.87
CA GLY A 537 2.85 -5.34 -10.67
C GLY A 537 1.76 -4.83 -11.63
N ARG A 538 1.71 -5.34 -12.86
CA ARG A 538 0.70 -4.98 -13.87
C ARG A 538 -0.69 -5.54 -13.57
N LEU A 539 -0.79 -6.68 -12.89
CA LEU A 539 -2.08 -7.25 -12.46
C LEU A 539 -2.85 -6.32 -11.51
N HIS A 540 -2.15 -5.45 -10.78
CA HIS A 540 -2.77 -4.47 -9.88
C HIS A 540 -3.35 -3.23 -10.60
N LEU A 541 -3.16 -3.10 -11.92
CA LEU A 541 -3.72 -2.00 -12.72
C LEU A 541 -5.14 -2.35 -13.22
N SER A 542 -6.13 -2.13 -12.35
CA SER A 542 -7.53 -2.47 -12.62
C SER A 542 -8.17 -1.73 -13.80
N LYS A 543 -7.70 -0.53 -14.15
CA LYS A 543 -8.27 0.26 -15.26
C LYS A 543 -7.94 -0.29 -16.65
N GLU A 544 -6.80 -0.95 -16.78
CA GLU A 544 -6.24 -1.35 -18.08
C GLU A 544 -6.67 -2.77 -18.50
N ASN A 545 -7.35 -3.52 -17.61
CA ASN A 545 -7.78 -4.90 -17.79
C ASN A 545 -6.67 -5.80 -18.38
N LEU A 546 -5.49 -5.79 -17.75
CA LEU A 546 -4.31 -6.51 -18.24
C LEU A 546 -4.26 -7.98 -17.83
N ALA A 547 -5.13 -8.41 -16.90
CA ALA A 547 -5.12 -9.77 -16.37
C ALA A 547 -5.21 -10.88 -17.44
N PRO A 548 -6.06 -10.77 -18.49
CA PRO A 548 -6.09 -11.79 -19.53
C PRO A 548 -4.74 -11.91 -20.25
N ALA A 549 -4.11 -10.80 -20.63
CA ALA A 549 -2.81 -10.81 -21.32
C ALA A 549 -1.69 -11.35 -20.44
N VAL A 550 -1.65 -10.99 -19.16
CA VAL A 550 -0.67 -11.49 -18.20
C VAL A 550 -0.84 -12.99 -17.95
N LEU A 551 -2.05 -13.43 -17.60
CA LEU A 551 -2.28 -14.81 -17.15
C LEU A 551 -2.24 -15.81 -18.31
N THR A 552 -2.54 -15.37 -19.54
CA THR A 552 -2.31 -16.19 -20.75
C THR A 552 -0.83 -16.34 -21.08
N ASN A 553 -0.02 -15.29 -20.87
CA ASN A 553 1.44 -15.40 -20.99
C ASN A 553 2.03 -16.36 -19.95
N LEU A 554 1.48 -16.34 -18.73
CA LEU A 554 1.89 -17.22 -17.64
C LEU A 554 1.24 -18.61 -17.66
N ALA A 555 0.38 -18.92 -18.64
CA ALA A 555 -0.31 -20.21 -18.68
C ALA A 555 0.67 -21.39 -18.76
N ASP A 556 1.72 -21.24 -19.58
CA ASP A 556 2.73 -22.26 -19.88
C ASP A 556 3.95 -22.21 -18.92
N CYS A 557 3.81 -21.54 -17.76
CA CYS A 557 4.89 -21.47 -16.76
C CYS A 557 5.07 -22.81 -16.02
N THR A 558 6.32 -23.11 -15.67
CA THR A 558 6.69 -24.24 -14.82
C THR A 558 6.11 -24.10 -13.41
N ASP A 559 6.00 -25.19 -12.65
CA ASP A 559 5.49 -25.16 -11.28
C ASP A 559 6.38 -24.29 -10.36
N THR A 560 7.69 -24.26 -10.60
CA THR A 560 8.61 -23.36 -9.89
C THR A 560 8.33 -21.89 -10.17
N GLU A 561 8.04 -21.54 -11.43
CA GLU A 561 7.70 -20.16 -11.84
C GLU A 561 6.33 -19.73 -11.29
N LEU A 562 5.34 -20.62 -11.34
CA LEU A 562 4.03 -20.39 -10.71
C LEU A 562 4.17 -20.19 -9.20
N GLY A 563 5.07 -20.95 -8.55
CA GLY A 563 5.43 -20.77 -7.15
C GLY A 563 5.90 -19.35 -6.81
N ILE A 564 6.67 -18.70 -7.70
CA ILE A 564 7.09 -17.30 -7.54
C ILE A 564 5.88 -16.36 -7.57
N LEU A 565 4.95 -16.55 -8.52
CA LEU A 565 3.74 -15.71 -8.58
C LEU A 565 2.91 -15.85 -7.29
N LEU A 566 2.75 -17.08 -6.82
CA LEU A 566 2.00 -17.36 -5.59
C LEU A 566 2.70 -16.76 -4.36
N SER A 567 4.03 -16.85 -4.26
CA SER A 567 4.78 -16.24 -3.15
C SER A 567 4.60 -14.73 -3.12
N LEU A 568 4.60 -14.05 -4.27
CA LEU A 568 4.33 -12.61 -4.36
C LEU A 568 2.91 -12.24 -3.91
N ILE A 569 1.91 -13.06 -4.22
CA ILE A 569 0.53 -12.88 -3.75
C ILE A 569 0.49 -13.03 -2.22
N ILE A 570 1.12 -14.07 -1.67
CA ILE A 570 1.21 -14.31 -0.22
C ILE A 570 1.90 -13.14 0.50
N GLU A 571 3.08 -12.73 0.04
CA GLU A 571 3.85 -11.63 0.62
C GLU A 571 3.04 -10.34 0.63
N SER A 572 2.34 -10.04 -0.47
CA SER A 572 1.47 -8.87 -0.55
C SER A 572 0.27 -8.95 0.41
N PHE A 573 -0.29 -10.15 0.59
CA PHE A 573 -1.38 -10.40 1.53
C PHE A 573 -0.90 -10.22 2.98
N TYR A 574 0.23 -10.82 3.36
CA TYR A 574 0.81 -10.64 4.68
C TYR A 574 1.19 -9.20 4.97
N SER A 575 1.78 -8.49 4.01
CA SER A 575 2.07 -7.06 4.12
C SER A 575 0.80 -6.21 4.28
N ALA A 576 -0.32 -6.60 3.66
CA ALA A 576 -1.60 -5.92 3.83
C ALA A 576 -2.21 -6.16 5.22
N VAL A 577 -2.03 -7.36 5.78
CA VAL A 577 -2.53 -7.74 7.11
C VAL A 577 -1.61 -7.30 8.25
N GLY A 578 -0.32 -7.04 7.98
CA GLY A 578 0.68 -6.65 8.97
C GLY A 578 1.35 -7.85 9.67
N ILE A 579 1.42 -9.01 9.01
CA ILE A 579 2.09 -10.21 9.53
C ILE A 579 3.57 -10.15 9.15
N PRO A 580 4.52 -10.28 10.10
CA PRO A 580 5.94 -10.36 9.81
C PRO A 580 6.25 -11.56 8.91
N ILE A 581 7.13 -11.35 7.92
CA ILE A 581 7.56 -12.38 6.97
C ILE A 581 8.29 -13.54 7.69
N GLU A 582 8.86 -13.31 8.87
CA GLU A 582 9.59 -14.33 9.65
C GLU A 582 8.69 -15.49 10.14
N ASP A 583 7.37 -15.30 10.24
CA ASP A 583 6.38 -16.36 10.53
C ASP A 583 6.06 -17.24 9.29
N LEU A 584 6.80 -17.07 8.18
CA LEU A 584 6.68 -17.94 7.00
C LEU A 584 7.28 -19.33 7.25
N SER A 585 8.28 -19.46 8.13
CA SER A 585 8.94 -20.75 8.41
C SER A 585 8.52 -21.37 9.75
N ALA A 586 7.36 -22.01 9.79
CA ALA A 586 7.10 -23.16 10.67
C ALA A 586 5.68 -23.72 10.42
N GLY A 587 5.60 -24.92 9.84
CA GLY A 587 4.44 -25.81 9.95
C GLY A 587 3.34 -25.67 8.88
N ASP A 588 3.16 -26.72 8.09
CA ASP A 588 2.21 -26.90 6.99
C ASP A 588 0.70 -26.87 7.35
N ALA A 589 0.33 -26.41 8.55
CA ALA A 589 -1.04 -26.53 9.05
C ALA A 589 -1.48 -25.56 10.15
N SER A 590 -0.57 -24.82 10.82
CA SER A 590 -0.98 -23.97 11.94
C SER A 590 -1.42 -22.57 11.47
N LEU A 591 -2.66 -22.22 11.80
CA LEU A 591 -3.12 -20.83 11.78
C LEU A 591 -2.24 -20.00 12.74
N PRO A 592 -1.95 -18.72 12.43
CA PRO A 592 -1.36 -17.83 13.41
C PRO A 592 -2.22 -17.85 14.69
N PRO A 593 -1.63 -18.04 15.89
CA PRO A 593 -2.38 -18.30 17.12
C PRO A 593 -3.31 -17.15 17.52
N ASP A 594 -3.21 -15.97 16.89
CA ASP A 594 -3.94 -14.76 17.29
C ASP A 594 -4.67 -14.03 16.16
N ILE A 595 -5.59 -14.72 15.48
CA ILE A 595 -6.50 -14.14 14.47
C ILE A 595 -7.22 -12.88 15.02
N ALA A 596 -7.53 -12.84 16.31
CA ALA A 596 -8.14 -11.68 16.97
C ALA A 596 -7.20 -10.46 17.02
N ARG A 597 -5.91 -10.67 17.34
CA ARG A 597 -4.90 -9.60 17.32
C ARG A 597 -4.63 -9.13 15.90
N LEU A 598 -4.55 -10.05 14.93
CA LEU A 598 -4.41 -9.73 13.51
C LEU A 598 -5.57 -8.87 12.99
N ARG A 599 -6.80 -9.11 13.47
CA ARG A 599 -7.94 -8.27 13.12
C ARG A 599 -7.84 -6.88 13.73
N ALA A 600 -7.37 -6.79 14.99
CA ALA A 600 -7.20 -5.52 15.68
C ALA A 600 -6.08 -4.66 15.07
N SER A 601 -5.06 -5.27 14.47
CA SER A 601 -3.96 -4.56 13.79
C SER A 601 -4.28 -4.10 12.36
N LEU A 602 -5.44 -4.47 11.79
CA LEU A 602 -5.85 -4.04 10.44
C LEU A 602 -6.27 -2.57 10.43
N GLY A 603 -5.34 -1.68 10.05
CA GLY A 603 -5.65 -0.28 9.78
C GLY A 603 -6.62 -0.09 8.59
N THR A 604 -7.32 1.04 8.52
CA THR A 604 -8.32 1.35 7.47
C THR A 604 -7.77 1.26 6.05
N ASN A 605 -6.49 1.64 5.84
CA ASN A 605 -5.80 1.60 4.55
C ASN A 605 -5.42 0.19 4.07
N SER A 606 -5.58 -0.85 4.91
CA SER A 606 -5.33 -2.25 4.52
C SER A 606 -6.43 -2.81 3.61
N TRP A 607 -7.69 -2.44 3.83
CA TRP A 607 -8.84 -3.06 3.15
C TRP A 607 -8.90 -2.77 1.64
N GLY A 608 -8.48 -1.58 1.21
CA GLY A 608 -8.34 -1.27 -0.22
C GLY A 608 -7.25 -2.11 -0.90
N ARG A 609 -6.13 -2.38 -0.20
CA ARG A 609 -5.06 -3.27 -0.69
C ARG A 609 -5.53 -4.72 -0.75
N LEU A 610 -6.22 -5.20 0.29
CA LEU A 610 -6.80 -6.55 0.32
C LEU A 610 -7.80 -6.77 -0.82
N GLN A 611 -8.65 -5.80 -1.12
CA GLN A 611 -9.59 -5.89 -2.24
C GLN A 611 -8.86 -6.01 -3.60
N ALA A 612 -7.77 -5.25 -3.80
CA ALA A 612 -6.97 -5.35 -5.02
C ALA A 612 -6.32 -6.74 -5.16
N ILE A 613 -5.76 -7.27 -4.07
CA ILE A 613 -5.21 -8.64 -4.04
C ILE A 613 -6.29 -9.68 -4.36
N CYS A 614 -7.50 -9.52 -3.81
CA CYS A 614 -8.61 -10.42 -4.09
C CYS A 614 -8.98 -10.46 -5.57
N GLN A 615 -8.96 -9.32 -6.26
CA GLN A 615 -9.19 -9.27 -7.70
C GLN A 615 -8.14 -10.05 -8.49
N VAL A 616 -6.87 -9.97 -8.08
CA VAL A 616 -5.78 -10.75 -8.69
C VAL A 616 -6.00 -12.25 -8.48
N VAL A 617 -6.41 -12.66 -7.28
CA VAL A 617 -6.70 -14.06 -6.95
C VAL A 617 -7.92 -14.59 -7.72
N GLU A 618 -9.00 -13.82 -7.82
CA GLU A 618 -10.18 -14.21 -8.63
C GLU A 618 -9.80 -14.41 -10.10
N ASN A 619 -8.96 -13.52 -10.66
CA ASN A 619 -8.43 -13.67 -12.01
C ASN A 619 -7.51 -14.89 -12.14
N LEU A 620 -6.64 -15.13 -11.16
CA LEU A 620 -5.78 -16.31 -11.16
C LEU A 620 -6.60 -17.60 -11.20
N LEU A 621 -7.65 -17.71 -10.40
CA LEU A 621 -8.54 -18.87 -10.40
C LEU A 621 -9.29 -19.03 -11.72
N SER A 622 -9.75 -17.95 -12.34
CA SER A 622 -10.50 -18.03 -13.60
C SER A 622 -9.65 -18.49 -14.79
N PHE A 623 -8.39 -18.04 -14.87
CA PHE A 623 -7.50 -18.38 -15.99
C PHE A 623 -6.63 -19.62 -15.71
N MET A 624 -6.15 -19.80 -14.48
CA MET A 624 -5.16 -20.84 -14.13
C MET A 624 -5.72 -21.90 -13.16
N GLY A 625 -7.01 -21.85 -12.82
CA GLY A 625 -7.64 -22.81 -11.89
C GLY A 625 -7.46 -24.27 -12.31
N HIS A 626 -7.53 -24.57 -13.61
CA HIS A 626 -7.33 -25.94 -14.12
C HIS A 626 -5.95 -26.51 -13.77
N ARG A 627 -4.90 -25.69 -13.78
CA ARG A 627 -3.54 -26.09 -13.37
C ARG A 627 -3.42 -26.25 -11.86
N LEU A 628 -4.05 -25.37 -11.10
CA LEU A 628 -4.04 -25.41 -9.64
C LEU A 628 -4.89 -26.57 -9.07
N GLY A 629 -5.88 -27.05 -9.81
CA GLY A 629 -6.79 -28.13 -9.40
C GLY A 629 -6.52 -29.49 -10.07
N GLY A 630 -5.57 -29.55 -11.02
CA GLY A 630 -5.17 -30.78 -11.70
C GLY A 630 -6.25 -31.39 -12.60
N LEU A 631 -6.91 -30.58 -13.43
CA LEU A 631 -7.76 -31.11 -14.49
C LEU A 631 -6.87 -31.59 -15.65
N VAL A 632 -6.90 -32.90 -15.93
CA VAL A 632 -6.38 -33.44 -17.19
C VAL A 632 -7.27 -32.88 -18.31
N PRO A 633 -6.72 -32.25 -19.37
CA PRO A 633 -7.53 -31.80 -20.49
C PRO A 633 -8.27 -32.99 -21.12
N PRO A 634 -9.51 -32.82 -21.60
CA PRO A 634 -10.25 -33.91 -22.23
C PRO A 634 -9.48 -34.38 -23.47
N SER A 635 -8.98 -35.61 -23.38
CA SER A 635 -8.39 -36.47 -24.42
C SER A 635 -8.25 -35.86 -25.83
N SER A 636 -7.00 -35.57 -26.22
CA SER A 636 -6.54 -36.00 -27.55
C SER A 636 -5.76 -37.29 -27.33
N GLU A 637 -6.33 -38.39 -27.82
CA GLU A 637 -5.64 -39.68 -27.87
C GLU A 637 -4.40 -39.56 -28.76
N SER A 638 -3.33 -40.24 -28.38
CA SER A 638 -2.06 -40.42 -29.11
C SER A 638 -1.03 -39.26 -29.10
N SER A 639 -0.39 -39.07 -27.95
CA SER A 639 1.06 -38.75 -27.91
C SER A 639 1.58 -38.97 -26.49
N GLU A 640 2.67 -39.73 -26.35
CA GLU A 640 3.38 -39.95 -25.08
C GLU A 640 3.67 -38.62 -24.36
N PRO A 641 3.59 -38.56 -23.01
CA PRO A 641 3.80 -37.32 -22.28
C PRO A 641 5.30 -37.01 -22.20
N SER A 642 5.79 -36.19 -23.13
CA SER A 642 7.08 -35.55 -22.99
C SER A 642 7.02 -34.47 -21.89
N GLY A 643 7.40 -34.84 -20.67
CA GLY A 643 8.32 -34.02 -19.85
C GLY A 643 7.81 -32.94 -18.89
N SER A 644 6.54 -32.55 -18.82
CA SER A 644 6.08 -31.56 -17.81
C SER A 644 4.95 -32.10 -16.93
N THR A 645 5.32 -32.90 -15.94
CA THR A 645 4.42 -33.44 -14.90
C THR A 645 3.98 -32.31 -13.96
N HIS A 646 2.94 -31.55 -14.33
CA HIS A 646 2.36 -30.54 -13.46
C HIS A 646 1.80 -31.20 -12.20
N ARG A 647 2.33 -30.82 -11.02
CA ARG A 647 1.90 -31.37 -9.73
C ARG A 647 1.04 -30.34 -9.00
N PRO A 648 -0.29 -30.38 -9.13
CA PRO A 648 -1.20 -29.42 -8.49
C PRO A 648 -1.07 -29.40 -6.96
N GLU A 649 -0.62 -30.51 -6.37
CA GLU A 649 -0.40 -30.68 -4.93
C GLU A 649 0.67 -29.72 -4.35
N THR A 650 1.61 -29.27 -5.17
CA THR A 650 2.71 -28.39 -4.73
C THR A 650 2.22 -27.04 -4.19
N HIS A 651 1.15 -26.51 -4.76
CA HIS A 651 0.64 -25.17 -4.45
C HIS A 651 -0.63 -25.18 -3.60
N ALA A 652 -1.27 -26.33 -3.44
CA ALA A 652 -2.50 -26.47 -2.66
C ALA A 652 -2.38 -25.98 -1.20
N PRO A 653 -1.28 -26.25 -0.45
CA PRO A 653 -1.12 -25.75 0.93
C PRO A 653 -1.11 -24.21 1.01
N THR A 654 -0.45 -23.57 0.05
CA THR A 654 -0.40 -22.11 -0.08
C THR A 654 -1.79 -21.52 -0.30
N LEU A 655 -2.56 -22.06 -1.25
CA LEU A 655 -3.92 -21.59 -1.55
C LEU A 655 -4.85 -21.77 -0.34
N PHE A 656 -4.71 -22.90 0.37
CA PHE A 656 -5.45 -23.19 1.59
C PHE A 656 -5.16 -22.14 2.67
N ARG A 657 -3.89 -21.86 2.94
CA ARG A 657 -3.47 -20.87 3.95
C ARG A 657 -4.03 -19.49 3.65
N ILE A 658 -3.93 -19.02 2.40
CA ILE A 658 -4.47 -17.71 1.99
C ILE A 658 -6.00 -17.68 2.14
N GLY A 659 -6.70 -18.69 1.61
CA GLY A 659 -8.15 -18.74 1.62
C GLY A 659 -8.72 -18.77 3.04
N LEU A 660 -8.10 -19.56 3.93
CA LEU A 660 -8.49 -19.66 5.32
C LEU A 660 -8.23 -18.36 6.09
N LEU A 661 -7.08 -17.73 5.89
CA LEU A 661 -6.76 -16.44 6.49
C LEU A 661 -7.73 -15.33 6.02
N MET A 662 -8.07 -15.29 4.73
CA MET A 662 -9.06 -14.35 4.18
C MET A 662 -10.42 -14.50 4.85
N ILE A 663 -10.87 -15.72 5.14
CA ILE A 663 -12.14 -15.94 5.86
C ILE A 663 -11.98 -15.54 7.34
N ALA A 664 -10.88 -15.97 7.98
CA ALA A 664 -10.59 -15.71 9.38
C ALA A 664 -10.58 -14.21 9.71
N ILE A 665 -9.91 -13.36 8.93
CA ILE A 665 -9.89 -11.92 9.18
C ILE A 665 -11.27 -11.27 9.05
N THR A 666 -12.18 -11.86 8.26
CA THR A 666 -13.55 -11.35 8.04
C THR A 666 -14.59 -11.91 9.02
N SER A 667 -14.24 -12.87 9.87
CA SER A 667 -15.19 -13.40 10.85
C SER A 667 -15.52 -12.36 11.94
N VAL A 668 -16.77 -12.31 12.36
CA VAL A 668 -17.26 -11.32 13.33
C VAL A 668 -17.02 -11.86 14.75
N PRO A 669 -16.37 -11.14 15.68
CA PRO A 669 -16.27 -11.58 17.06
C PRO A 669 -17.65 -11.54 17.75
N SER A 670 -18.00 -12.61 18.47
CA SER A 670 -19.27 -12.75 19.19
C SER A 670 -19.30 -12.05 20.56
N SER A 671 -18.31 -11.23 20.92
CA SER A 671 -18.27 -10.53 22.22
C SER A 671 -17.76 -9.08 22.08
N THR A 672 -18.67 -8.15 22.37
CA THR A 672 -18.53 -6.86 23.07
C THR A 672 -17.29 -5.94 22.90
N THR A 673 -17.60 -4.64 22.83
CA THR A 673 -16.81 -3.48 23.29
C THR A 673 -15.41 -3.29 22.69
N VAL A 674 -15.34 -2.68 21.50
CA VAL A 674 -14.16 -1.91 21.11
C VAL A 674 -14.60 -0.55 20.59
N THR A 675 -14.10 0.47 21.28
CA THR A 675 -14.20 1.90 21.03
C THR A 675 -13.69 2.29 19.64
N GLU A 676 -14.46 3.14 18.96
CA GLU A 676 -14.09 4.17 17.96
C GLU A 676 -13.00 3.93 16.89
N ALA A 677 -12.59 2.70 16.59
CA ALA A 677 -11.87 2.42 15.34
C ALA A 677 -12.87 2.35 14.17
N LYS A 678 -12.71 3.21 13.14
CA LYS A 678 -13.54 3.23 11.92
C LYS A 678 -13.74 1.82 11.35
N ARG A 679 -14.97 1.29 11.46
CA ARG A 679 -15.34 -0.03 10.95
C ARG A 679 -15.06 -0.13 9.44
N PRO A 680 -14.54 -1.25 8.93
CA PRO A 680 -14.31 -1.43 7.49
C PRO A 680 -15.61 -1.40 6.69
N TYR A 681 -15.55 -0.92 5.45
CA TYR A 681 -16.71 -0.91 4.56
C TYR A 681 -17.24 -2.33 4.34
N SER A 682 -18.54 -2.56 4.58
CA SER A 682 -19.17 -3.89 4.47
C SER A 682 -18.95 -4.56 3.10
N LYS A 683 -18.86 -3.78 2.02
CA LYS A 683 -18.58 -4.30 0.67
C LYS A 683 -17.19 -4.94 0.58
N GLN A 684 -16.16 -4.33 1.17
CA GLN A 684 -14.78 -4.84 1.12
C GLN A 684 -14.65 -6.15 1.89
N VAL A 685 -15.24 -6.21 3.09
CA VAL A 685 -15.26 -7.43 3.91
C VAL A 685 -15.92 -8.59 3.17
N LYS A 686 -17.04 -8.33 2.47
CA LYS A 686 -17.73 -9.35 1.67
C LYS A 686 -16.89 -9.87 0.50
N VAL A 687 -16.17 -8.99 -0.20
CA VAL A 687 -15.28 -9.39 -1.33
C VAL A 687 -14.15 -10.28 -0.84
N VAL A 688 -13.48 -9.90 0.25
CA VAL A 688 -12.38 -10.71 0.81
C VAL A 688 -12.87 -12.10 1.23
N ARG A 689 -14.00 -12.15 1.93
CA ARG A 689 -14.63 -13.42 2.35
C ARG A 689 -15.02 -14.30 1.16
N LYS A 690 -15.65 -13.71 0.13
CA LYS A 690 -16.05 -14.42 -1.09
C LYS A 690 -14.85 -15.01 -1.81
N THR A 691 -13.75 -14.26 -1.88
CA THR A 691 -12.51 -14.72 -2.53
C THR A 691 -11.86 -15.85 -1.76
N GLY A 692 -11.80 -15.75 -0.43
CA GLY A 692 -11.34 -16.84 0.43
C GLY A 692 -12.18 -18.11 0.29
N LEU A 693 -13.51 -17.97 0.18
CA LEU A 693 -14.40 -19.10 -0.10
C LEU A 693 -14.14 -19.70 -1.49
N ALA A 694 -13.92 -18.88 -2.51
CA ALA A 694 -13.63 -19.37 -3.86
C ALA A 694 -12.34 -20.22 -3.90
N LEU A 695 -11.29 -19.80 -3.17
CA LEU A 695 -10.06 -20.59 -3.00
C LEU A 695 -10.32 -21.94 -2.34
N LEU A 696 -11.10 -21.96 -1.25
CA LEU A 696 -11.45 -23.23 -0.59
C LEU A 696 -12.26 -24.12 -1.54
N LEU A 697 -13.34 -23.61 -2.14
CA LEU A 697 -14.18 -24.38 -3.07
C LEU A 697 -13.38 -24.95 -4.23
N HIS A 698 -12.39 -24.21 -4.74
CA HIS A 698 -11.45 -24.71 -5.74
C HIS A 698 -10.70 -25.96 -5.26
N LEU A 699 -10.19 -25.96 -4.02
CA LEU A 699 -9.51 -27.11 -3.41
C LEU A 699 -10.46 -28.27 -3.10
N PHE A 700 -11.68 -28.00 -2.66
CA PHE A 700 -12.70 -29.04 -2.44
C PHE A 700 -13.04 -29.77 -3.75
N ASN A 701 -13.22 -29.02 -4.84
CA ASN A 701 -13.65 -29.54 -6.13
C ASN A 701 -12.49 -29.99 -7.05
N ALA A 702 -11.24 -29.76 -6.66
CA ALA A 702 -10.08 -30.20 -7.42
C ALA A 702 -10.07 -31.72 -7.60
N THR A 703 -9.91 -32.17 -8.85
CA THR A 703 -9.90 -33.59 -9.22
C THR A 703 -8.50 -34.19 -9.17
N GLY A 704 -7.46 -33.39 -9.44
CA GLY A 704 -6.07 -33.86 -9.46
C GLY A 704 -5.34 -33.74 -8.12
N ILE A 705 -6.03 -33.34 -7.05
CA ILE A 705 -5.50 -33.37 -5.69
C ILE A 705 -5.99 -34.63 -5.00
N ASN A 706 -5.07 -35.44 -4.48
CA ASN A 706 -5.46 -36.57 -3.64
C ASN A 706 -6.17 -36.06 -2.37
N THR A 707 -7.46 -36.34 -2.28
CA THR A 707 -8.33 -35.80 -1.23
C THR A 707 -7.92 -36.31 0.15
N GLU A 708 -7.49 -37.57 0.27
CA GLU A 708 -7.11 -38.17 1.55
C GLU A 708 -5.72 -37.70 2.02
N ALA A 709 -4.80 -37.49 1.09
CA ALA A 709 -3.46 -37.00 1.41
C ALA A 709 -3.45 -35.51 1.76
N PHE A 710 -4.26 -34.70 1.07
CA PHE A 710 -4.29 -33.25 1.28
C PHE A 710 -5.08 -32.84 2.52
N TRP A 711 -6.24 -33.43 2.76
CA TRP A 711 -7.15 -33.04 3.85
C TRP A 711 -6.81 -33.75 5.16
N THR A 712 -5.65 -33.43 5.73
CA THR A 712 -5.23 -33.94 7.04
C THR A 712 -6.20 -33.53 8.17
N PRO A 713 -6.26 -34.27 9.30
CA PRO A 713 -7.14 -33.93 10.42
C PRO A 713 -6.94 -32.48 10.92
N GLU A 714 -5.70 -31.98 10.92
CA GLU A 714 -5.39 -30.59 11.30
C GLU A 714 -6.02 -29.55 10.35
N ARG A 715 -6.00 -29.79 9.04
CA ARG A 715 -6.62 -28.90 8.03
C ARG A 715 -8.13 -28.95 8.10
N VAL A 716 -8.70 -30.14 8.37
CA VAL A 716 -10.13 -30.31 8.62
C VAL A 716 -10.56 -29.51 9.85
N GLU A 717 -9.87 -29.68 10.97
CA GLU A 717 -10.17 -28.94 12.21
C GLU A 717 -10.06 -27.43 12.00
N SER A 718 -9.05 -26.97 11.26
CA SER A 718 -8.85 -25.56 10.94
C SER A 718 -10.04 -24.96 10.17
N VAL A 719 -10.58 -25.66 9.17
CA VAL A 719 -11.77 -25.23 8.43
C VAL A 719 -13.03 -25.29 9.31
N GLN A 720 -13.19 -26.32 10.13
CA GLN A 720 -14.30 -26.40 11.07
C GLN A 720 -14.29 -25.23 12.06
N HIS A 721 -13.13 -24.88 12.61
CA HIS A 721 -12.97 -23.81 13.58
C HIS A 721 -13.18 -22.41 12.98
N VAL A 722 -12.67 -22.15 11.77
CA VAL A 722 -12.73 -20.82 11.14
C VAL A 722 -14.04 -20.58 10.37
N VAL A 723 -14.59 -21.62 9.72
CA VAL A 723 -15.68 -21.45 8.76
C VAL A 723 -17.02 -22.01 9.26
N ILE A 724 -17.02 -23.11 10.03
CA ILE A 724 -18.27 -23.77 10.44
C ILE A 724 -18.71 -23.26 11.82
N ARG A 725 -17.92 -23.49 12.88
CA ARG A 725 -18.28 -23.16 14.28
C ARG A 725 -18.77 -21.72 14.50
N PRO A 726 -18.16 -20.66 13.91
CA PRO A 726 -18.58 -19.28 14.19
C PRO A 726 -19.95 -18.93 13.60
N TYR A 727 -20.36 -19.59 12.52
CA TYR A 727 -21.58 -19.25 11.79
C TYR A 727 -22.71 -20.27 11.99
N LEU A 728 -22.40 -21.43 12.58
CA LEU A 728 -23.36 -22.52 12.78
C LEU A 728 -24.60 -22.13 13.61
N PRO A 729 -24.48 -21.45 14.78
CA PRO A 729 -25.65 -21.16 15.63
C PRO A 729 -26.69 -20.22 15.01
N GLN A 730 -26.29 -19.40 14.04
CA GLN A 730 -27.15 -18.40 13.38
C GLN A 730 -27.48 -18.76 11.93
N LEU A 731 -27.11 -19.95 11.47
CA LEU A 731 -27.24 -20.38 10.08
C LEU A 731 -28.69 -20.31 9.59
N SER A 732 -29.62 -20.85 10.39
CA SER A 732 -31.05 -20.88 10.11
C SER A 732 -31.70 -19.49 10.01
N GLN A 733 -31.05 -18.45 10.54
CA GLN A 733 -31.53 -17.06 10.47
C GLN A 733 -30.86 -16.27 9.33
N ILE A 734 -29.55 -16.44 9.14
CA ILE A 734 -28.76 -15.65 8.18
C ILE A 734 -28.87 -16.18 6.75
N ALA A 735 -28.93 -17.51 6.58
CA ALA A 735 -28.80 -18.14 5.27
C ALA A 735 -30.13 -18.37 4.53
N VAL A 736 -31.27 -17.96 5.10
CA VAL A 736 -32.63 -18.14 4.57
C VAL A 736 -32.77 -17.70 3.10
N ALA A 737 -32.19 -16.56 2.75
CA ALA A 737 -32.25 -15.97 1.41
C ALA A 737 -30.90 -15.99 0.65
N SER A 738 -29.85 -16.57 1.22
CA SER A 738 -28.48 -16.45 0.71
C SER A 738 -27.90 -17.81 0.29
N PRO A 739 -28.11 -18.26 -0.96
CA PRO A 739 -27.51 -19.50 -1.46
C PRO A 739 -25.98 -19.46 -1.48
N GLY A 740 -25.39 -18.27 -1.57
CA GLY A 740 -23.94 -18.04 -1.50
C GLY A 740 -23.36 -17.99 -0.08
N HIS A 741 -24.08 -18.48 0.93
CA HIS A 741 -23.57 -18.53 2.30
C HIS A 741 -22.40 -19.54 2.40
N LEU A 742 -21.32 -19.15 3.08
CA LEU A 742 -20.09 -19.95 3.26
C LEU A 742 -20.36 -21.44 3.54
N ILE A 743 -21.14 -21.71 4.60
CA ILE A 743 -21.49 -23.07 5.02
C ILE A 743 -22.26 -23.82 3.94
N ILE A 744 -23.23 -23.19 3.27
CA ILE A 744 -24.05 -23.86 2.25
C ILE A 744 -23.19 -24.30 1.06
N CYS A 745 -22.32 -23.40 0.57
CA CYS A 745 -21.44 -23.70 -0.55
C CYS A 745 -20.43 -24.82 -0.20
N LEU A 746 -19.86 -24.78 1.01
CA LEU A 746 -18.94 -25.82 1.48
C LEU A 746 -19.66 -27.16 1.67
N SER A 747 -20.84 -27.19 2.29
CA SER A 747 -21.61 -28.43 2.47
C SER A 747 -21.95 -29.09 1.13
N LEU A 748 -22.28 -28.29 0.10
CA LEU A 748 -22.49 -28.81 -1.25
C LEU A 748 -21.23 -29.46 -1.82
N ALA A 749 -20.08 -28.79 -1.72
CA ALA A 749 -18.81 -29.34 -2.21
C ALA A 749 -18.38 -30.61 -1.43
N CYS A 750 -18.51 -30.61 -0.10
CA CYS A 750 -18.18 -31.77 0.74
C CYS A 750 -19.04 -32.99 0.42
N SER A 751 -20.33 -32.79 0.10
CA SER A 751 -21.28 -33.88 -0.17
C SER A 751 -20.93 -34.74 -1.40
N GLN A 752 -20.04 -34.26 -2.27
CA GLN A 752 -19.66 -34.95 -3.50
C GLN A 752 -18.58 -36.02 -3.31
N LYS A 753 -17.86 -36.01 -2.17
CA LYS A 753 -16.73 -36.92 -1.89
C LYS A 753 -16.89 -37.58 -0.52
N ALA A 754 -16.64 -38.89 -0.45
CA ALA A 754 -16.87 -39.70 0.75
C ALA A 754 -16.06 -39.21 1.96
N TYR A 755 -14.75 -39.02 1.78
CA TYR A 755 -13.83 -38.54 2.82
C TYR A 755 -14.23 -37.17 3.38
N LEU A 756 -14.64 -36.24 2.51
CA LEU A 756 -15.04 -34.88 2.93
C LEU A 756 -16.41 -34.89 3.62
N SER A 757 -17.34 -35.72 3.15
CA SER A 757 -18.63 -35.92 3.80
C SER A 757 -18.47 -36.44 5.23
N ALA A 758 -17.60 -37.44 5.44
CA ALA A 758 -17.33 -38.02 6.76
C ALA A 758 -16.77 -36.98 7.76
N ASN A 759 -15.88 -36.10 7.28
CA ASN A 759 -15.11 -35.20 8.14
C ASN A 759 -15.76 -33.82 8.34
N PHE A 760 -16.55 -33.31 7.38
CA PHE A 760 -17.12 -31.96 7.45
C PHE A 760 -18.63 -31.90 7.72
N LEU A 761 -19.41 -32.91 7.30
CA LEU A 761 -20.87 -32.93 7.49
C LEU A 761 -21.24 -33.55 8.84
N THR A 762 -20.87 -32.85 9.92
CA THR A 762 -21.18 -33.27 11.30
C THR A 762 -22.70 -33.27 11.57
N GLN A 763 -23.11 -34.02 12.60
CA GLN A 763 -24.52 -34.11 13.02
C GLN A 763 -25.11 -32.73 13.36
N ASP A 764 -24.34 -31.86 14.02
CA ASP A 764 -24.79 -30.50 14.35
C ASP A 764 -25.05 -29.65 13.09
N LEU A 765 -24.19 -29.79 12.08
CA LEU A 765 -24.34 -29.08 10.82
C LEU A 765 -25.56 -29.56 10.04
N LEU A 766 -25.77 -30.88 9.95
CA LEU A 766 -26.97 -31.44 9.33
C LEU A 766 -28.23 -31.00 10.08
N THR A 767 -28.22 -30.95 11.42
CA THR A 767 -29.33 -30.45 12.23
C THR A 767 -29.73 -29.03 11.83
N GLU A 768 -28.76 -28.12 11.71
CA GLU A 768 -29.02 -26.72 11.32
C GLU A 768 -29.43 -26.58 9.84
N LEU A 769 -28.90 -27.41 8.93
CA LEU A 769 -29.36 -27.45 7.54
C LEU A 769 -30.82 -27.93 7.44
N MET A 770 -31.22 -28.90 8.25
CA MET A 770 -32.61 -29.38 8.30
C MET A 770 -33.56 -28.34 8.92
N LYS A 771 -33.12 -27.62 9.97
CA LYS A 771 -33.85 -26.46 10.50
C LYS A 771 -34.03 -25.36 9.45
N LEU A 772 -32.98 -25.09 8.66
CA LEU A 772 -33.02 -24.11 7.57
C LEU A 772 -33.98 -24.57 6.43
N LEU A 773 -34.01 -25.87 6.12
CA LEU A 773 -34.92 -26.45 5.13
C LEU A 773 -36.40 -26.30 5.54
N LEU A 774 -36.69 -26.45 6.83
CA LEU A 774 -38.02 -26.28 7.42
C LEU A 774 -38.42 -24.82 7.66
N HIS A 775 -37.51 -23.85 7.46
CA HIS A 775 -37.80 -22.45 7.74
C HIS A 775 -38.85 -21.88 6.76
N PRO A 776 -39.92 -21.22 7.24
CA PRO A 776 -41.08 -20.86 6.42
C PRO A 776 -40.79 -19.85 5.29
N LYS A 777 -39.72 -19.06 5.45
CA LYS A 777 -39.31 -18.03 4.47
C LYS A 777 -38.09 -18.44 3.62
N VAL A 778 -37.70 -19.70 3.62
CA VAL A 778 -36.52 -20.17 2.87
C VAL A 778 -36.68 -19.93 1.36
N SER A 779 -35.61 -19.43 0.74
CA SER A 779 -35.60 -19.19 -0.71
C SER A 779 -35.53 -20.50 -1.50
N LYS A 780 -36.18 -20.54 -2.66
CA LYS A 780 -36.18 -21.72 -3.56
C LYS A 780 -34.78 -22.21 -3.94
N HIS A 781 -33.81 -21.28 -4.07
CA HIS A 781 -32.43 -21.61 -4.40
C HIS A 781 -31.71 -22.32 -3.24
N VAL A 782 -31.90 -21.85 -2.00
CA VAL A 782 -31.35 -22.50 -0.80
C VAL A 782 -31.96 -23.89 -0.62
N THR A 783 -33.28 -24.03 -0.79
CA THR A 783 -33.96 -25.34 -0.78
C THR A 783 -33.36 -26.29 -1.82
N ARG A 784 -33.17 -25.83 -3.06
CA ARG A 784 -32.55 -26.65 -4.12
C ARG A 784 -31.17 -27.19 -3.69
N ILE A 785 -30.31 -26.34 -3.12
CA ILE A 785 -28.96 -26.74 -2.71
C ILE A 785 -29.01 -27.75 -1.56
N ILE A 786 -29.86 -27.54 -0.55
CA ILE A 786 -29.99 -28.48 0.57
C ILE A 786 -30.50 -29.85 0.08
N ILE A 787 -31.49 -29.86 -0.82
CA ILE A 787 -31.98 -31.10 -1.44
C ILE A 787 -30.90 -31.79 -2.27
N GLU A 788 -30.02 -31.03 -2.93
CA GLU A 788 -28.88 -31.58 -3.64
C GLU A 788 -27.84 -32.21 -2.71
N ILE A 789 -27.53 -31.56 -1.58
CA ILE A 789 -26.67 -32.12 -0.53
C ILE A 789 -27.22 -33.46 -0.04
N LEU A 790 -28.51 -33.50 0.34
CA LEU A 790 -29.16 -34.72 0.79
C LEU A 790 -29.19 -35.80 -0.29
N TRP A 791 -29.40 -35.40 -1.54
CA TRP A 791 -29.38 -36.33 -2.67
C TRP A 791 -28.00 -36.96 -2.87
N ASN A 792 -26.92 -36.16 -2.82
CA ASN A 792 -25.55 -36.66 -2.91
C ASN A 792 -25.26 -37.63 -1.74
N MET A 793 -25.67 -37.29 -0.52
CA MET A 793 -25.46 -38.14 0.66
C MET A 793 -26.21 -39.48 0.59
N ILE A 794 -27.38 -39.55 -0.04
CA ILE A 794 -28.23 -40.75 -0.03
C ILE A 794 -27.99 -41.64 -1.25
N PHE A 795 -27.70 -41.05 -2.41
CA PHE A 795 -27.72 -41.75 -3.71
C PHE A 795 -26.37 -41.79 -4.43
N LEU A 796 -25.38 -40.97 -4.07
CA LEU A 796 -24.08 -41.01 -4.74
C LEU A 796 -23.32 -42.28 -4.31
N PRO A 797 -22.89 -43.18 -5.22
CA PRO A 797 -22.37 -44.51 -4.87
C PRO A 797 -21.24 -44.52 -3.85
N ASP A 798 -20.30 -43.57 -3.97
CA ASP A 798 -19.13 -43.49 -3.09
C ASP A 798 -19.47 -42.92 -1.71
N VAL A 799 -20.55 -42.13 -1.60
CA VAL A 799 -20.93 -41.40 -0.38
C VAL A 799 -22.09 -42.08 0.36
N GLN A 800 -22.94 -42.83 -0.35
CA GLN A 800 -24.23 -43.31 0.15
C GLN A 800 -24.16 -44.06 1.48
N VAL A 801 -23.10 -44.82 1.74
CA VAL A 801 -22.95 -45.60 2.98
C VAL A 801 -22.82 -44.67 4.18
N ILE A 802 -21.88 -43.72 4.10
CA ILE A 802 -21.61 -42.75 5.17
C ILE A 802 -22.77 -41.75 5.27
N GLY A 803 -23.27 -41.29 4.13
CA GLY A 803 -24.32 -40.29 4.07
C GLY A 803 -25.68 -40.78 4.58
N ARG A 804 -26.10 -42.01 4.27
CA ARG A 804 -27.35 -42.59 4.83
C ARG A 804 -27.28 -42.73 6.34
N LEU A 805 -26.14 -43.17 6.89
CA LEU A 805 -25.92 -43.23 8.33
C LEU A 805 -25.99 -41.84 8.98
N ALA A 806 -25.41 -40.84 8.34
CA ALA A 806 -25.43 -39.46 8.85
C ALA A 806 -26.82 -38.81 8.79
N VAL A 807 -27.64 -39.12 7.79
CA VAL A 807 -28.99 -38.54 7.59
C VAL A 807 -30.06 -39.25 8.44
N LEU A 808 -29.81 -40.48 8.89
CA LEU A 808 -30.76 -41.30 9.65
C LEU A 808 -31.42 -40.57 10.85
N PRO A 809 -30.69 -39.84 11.72
CA PRO A 809 -31.28 -39.11 12.85
C PRO A 809 -32.22 -37.97 12.43
N HIS A 810 -32.13 -37.55 11.17
CA HIS A 810 -32.86 -36.41 10.61
C HIS A 810 -34.04 -36.81 9.71
N HIS A 811 -34.33 -38.12 9.57
CA HIS A 811 -35.48 -38.60 8.78
C HIS A 811 -36.80 -37.93 9.19
N GLY A 812 -37.04 -37.71 10.49
CA GLY A 812 -38.25 -37.02 10.95
C GLY A 812 -38.40 -35.60 10.39
N SER A 813 -37.32 -34.83 10.34
CA SER A 813 -37.30 -33.49 9.76
C SER A 813 -37.47 -33.51 8.23
N LEU A 814 -36.91 -34.52 7.56
CA LEU A 814 -37.06 -34.70 6.11
C LEU A 814 -38.51 -35.06 5.74
N ILE A 815 -39.14 -35.94 6.52
CA ILE A 815 -40.55 -36.33 6.37
C ILE A 815 -41.46 -35.10 6.54
N GLU A 816 -41.21 -34.27 7.56
CA GLU A 816 -41.99 -33.05 7.78
C GLU A 816 -41.85 -32.07 6.61
N TYR A 817 -40.62 -31.89 6.09
CA TYR A 817 -40.40 -31.05 4.90
C TYR A 817 -41.18 -31.57 3.69
N LEU A 818 -41.07 -32.87 3.39
CA LEU A 818 -41.78 -33.49 2.27
C LEU A 818 -43.29 -33.37 2.45
N TYR A 819 -43.81 -33.49 3.67
CA TYR A 819 -45.22 -33.29 3.97
C TYR A 819 -45.68 -31.86 3.64
N GLN A 820 -44.99 -30.84 4.14
CA GLN A 820 -45.29 -29.44 3.82
C GLN A 820 -45.20 -29.17 2.31
N ARG A 821 -44.23 -29.79 1.64
CA ARG A 821 -44.06 -29.71 0.19
C ARG A 821 -45.24 -30.32 -0.57
N MET A 822 -45.71 -31.51 -0.18
CA MET A 822 -46.86 -32.17 -0.79
C MET A 822 -48.16 -31.39 -0.55
N LEU A 823 -48.34 -30.78 0.62
CA LEU A 823 -49.46 -29.86 0.88
C LEU A 823 -49.42 -28.61 -0.02
N ALA A 824 -48.23 -28.05 -0.25
CA ALA A 824 -48.05 -26.93 -1.16
C ALA A 824 -48.33 -27.32 -2.62
N LEU A 825 -47.97 -28.53 -3.04
CA LEU A 825 -48.31 -29.04 -4.38
C LEU A 825 -49.81 -29.29 -4.53
N ARG A 826 -50.47 -29.79 -3.48
CA ARG A 826 -51.93 -29.97 -3.44
C ARG A 826 -52.70 -28.66 -3.66
N SER A 827 -52.20 -27.53 -3.16
CA SER A 827 -52.90 -26.24 -3.26
C SER A 827 -52.86 -25.63 -4.67
N LEU A 828 -52.03 -26.16 -5.58
CA LEU A 828 -51.95 -25.71 -6.97
C LEU A 828 -53.24 -25.97 -7.75
N GLY A 829 -53.60 -25.07 -8.67
CA GLY A 829 -54.69 -25.29 -9.63
C GLY A 829 -54.28 -26.31 -10.72
N SER A 830 -55.24 -26.97 -11.38
CA SER A 830 -54.94 -28.07 -12.33
C SER A 830 -54.10 -27.67 -13.55
N SER A 831 -54.11 -26.39 -13.95
CA SER A 831 -53.20 -25.88 -14.98
C SER A 831 -51.77 -25.69 -14.46
N GLN A 832 -51.63 -25.20 -13.23
CA GLN A 832 -50.34 -25.00 -12.57
C GLN A 832 -49.70 -26.33 -12.19
N ALA A 833 -50.46 -27.29 -11.66
CA ALA A 833 -50.00 -28.62 -11.31
C ALA A 833 -49.40 -29.35 -12.54
N ARG A 834 -50.12 -29.32 -13.67
CA ARG A 834 -49.62 -29.86 -14.95
C ARG A 834 -48.35 -29.17 -15.42
N LYS A 835 -48.30 -27.83 -15.35
CA LYS A 835 -47.08 -27.08 -15.69
C LYS A 835 -45.92 -27.45 -14.77
N THR A 836 -46.14 -27.60 -13.46
CA THR A 836 -45.08 -27.96 -12.51
C THR A 836 -44.52 -29.36 -12.72
N LEU A 837 -45.39 -30.34 -13.03
CA LEU A 837 -44.95 -31.70 -13.35
C LEU A 837 -44.22 -31.74 -14.72
N ASN A 838 -44.77 -31.08 -15.73
CA ASN A 838 -44.21 -31.07 -17.08
C ASN A 838 -42.96 -30.19 -17.23
N SER A 839 -42.73 -29.23 -16.33
CA SER A 839 -41.57 -28.32 -16.36
C SER A 839 -40.23 -28.98 -16.04
N ALA A 840 -40.18 -30.31 -15.85
CA ALA A 840 -38.96 -31.08 -15.60
C ALA A 840 -38.07 -30.46 -14.50
N SER A 841 -38.66 -30.02 -13.39
CA SER A 841 -37.87 -29.47 -12.28
C SER A 841 -37.06 -30.58 -11.62
N GLU A 842 -35.74 -30.58 -11.82
CA GLU A 842 -34.79 -31.52 -11.19
C GLU A 842 -35.03 -31.66 -9.68
N VAL A 843 -35.43 -30.57 -9.02
CA VAL A 843 -35.71 -30.54 -7.57
C VAL A 843 -36.90 -31.42 -7.22
N LEU A 844 -38.00 -31.33 -7.98
CA LEU A 844 -39.20 -32.12 -7.75
C LEU A 844 -38.93 -33.62 -7.97
N GLN A 845 -38.10 -33.96 -8.96
CA GLN A 845 -37.68 -35.33 -9.22
C GLN A 845 -36.83 -35.86 -8.05
N ARG A 846 -35.88 -35.06 -7.55
CA ARG A 846 -35.08 -35.42 -6.36
C ARG A 846 -35.96 -35.56 -5.11
N GLU A 847 -36.95 -34.69 -4.91
CA GLU A 847 -37.94 -34.78 -3.83
C GLU A 847 -38.72 -36.11 -3.88
N PHE A 848 -39.20 -36.53 -5.06
CA PHE A 848 -39.88 -37.82 -5.22
C PHE A 848 -38.95 -39.02 -5.01
N LYS A 849 -37.69 -38.92 -5.43
CA LYS A 849 -36.71 -39.99 -5.18
C LYS A 849 -36.35 -40.11 -3.70
N LEU A 850 -36.23 -38.99 -2.98
CA LEU A 850 -36.07 -38.95 -1.53
C LEU A 850 -37.27 -39.57 -0.80
N LEU A 851 -38.49 -39.29 -1.28
CA LEU A 851 -39.70 -39.94 -0.78
C LEU A 851 -39.62 -41.47 -0.99
N GLY A 852 -39.20 -41.93 -2.17
CA GLY A 852 -38.98 -43.36 -2.43
C GLY A 852 -37.95 -44.00 -1.50
N TYR A 853 -36.83 -43.32 -1.22
CA TYR A 853 -35.83 -43.80 -0.26
C TYR A 853 -36.41 -44.04 1.14
N LEU A 854 -37.25 -43.14 1.64
CA LEU A 854 -37.87 -43.28 2.97
C LEU A 854 -38.90 -44.42 3.05
N THR A 855 -39.31 -44.97 1.91
CA THR A 855 -40.29 -46.03 1.82
C THR A 855 -39.70 -47.44 1.74
N VAL A 856 -38.40 -47.53 1.49
CA VAL A 856 -37.68 -48.81 1.37
C VAL A 856 -36.89 -49.04 2.65
N PRO A 857 -37.11 -50.15 3.38
CA PRO A 857 -36.30 -50.49 4.55
C PRO A 857 -34.85 -50.76 4.12
N LEU A 858 -33.88 -50.32 4.93
CA LEU A 858 -32.47 -50.65 4.73
C LEU A 858 -32.27 -52.15 5.04
N ASP A 859 -31.45 -52.82 4.24
CA ASP A 859 -31.05 -54.22 4.48
C ASP A 859 -30.53 -54.35 5.93
N ASN A 860 -31.19 -55.22 6.72
CA ASN A 860 -30.99 -55.48 8.16
C ASN A 860 -31.78 -54.63 9.18
N THR A 861 -32.78 -53.86 8.76
CA THR A 861 -33.77 -53.25 9.68
C THR A 861 -35.19 -53.61 9.25
N GLU A 862 -35.93 -54.37 10.08
CA GLU A 862 -37.33 -54.78 9.81
C GLU A 862 -38.34 -53.62 9.86
N ALA A 863 -37.90 -52.37 10.05
CA ALA A 863 -38.77 -51.20 10.17
C ALA A 863 -38.64 -50.27 8.96
N CYS A 864 -39.75 -50.00 8.28
CA CYS A 864 -39.86 -48.88 7.34
C CYS A 864 -39.58 -47.56 8.07
N PHE A 865 -38.87 -46.61 7.41
CA PHE A 865 -38.58 -45.30 8.02
C PHE A 865 -39.83 -44.43 8.22
N LEU A 866 -40.91 -44.73 7.50
CA LEU A 866 -42.20 -44.05 7.60
C LEU A 866 -43.14 -44.83 8.50
N SER A 867 -43.65 -44.17 9.54
CA SER A 867 -44.78 -44.73 10.30
C SER A 867 -46.06 -44.73 9.46
N PRO A 868 -47.03 -45.62 9.73
CA PRO A 868 -48.30 -45.67 9.01
C PRO A 868 -49.06 -44.33 9.01
N ASP A 869 -48.98 -43.57 10.12
CA ASP A 869 -49.56 -42.23 10.22
C ASP A 869 -48.84 -41.22 9.31
N GLN A 870 -47.50 -41.21 9.31
CA GLN A 870 -46.71 -40.34 8.43
C GLN A 870 -46.93 -40.64 6.94
N ALA A 871 -46.99 -41.93 6.58
CA ALA A 871 -47.31 -42.38 5.24
C ALA A 871 -48.69 -41.87 4.79
N SER A 872 -49.71 -42.00 5.66
CA SER A 872 -51.06 -41.52 5.38
C SER A 872 -51.10 -40.00 5.15
N ARG A 873 -50.35 -39.23 5.95
CA ARG A 873 -50.25 -37.76 5.82
C ARG A 873 -49.61 -37.32 4.51
N LEU A 874 -48.53 -37.99 4.09
CA LEU A 874 -47.87 -37.70 2.81
C LEU A 874 -48.79 -38.00 1.61
N LEU A 875 -49.53 -39.12 1.68
CA LEU A 875 -50.49 -39.51 0.65
C LEU A 875 -51.65 -38.51 0.51
N ILE A 876 -52.15 -37.93 1.62
CA ILE A 876 -53.19 -36.89 1.62
C ILE A 876 -52.75 -35.64 0.82
N GLY A 877 -51.46 -35.34 0.75
CA GLY A 877 -50.91 -34.27 -0.09
C GLY A 877 -50.65 -34.71 -1.53
N LEU A 878 -50.05 -35.88 -1.73
CA LEU A 878 -49.55 -36.36 -3.01
C LEU A 878 -50.67 -36.77 -3.98
N LEU A 879 -51.67 -37.54 -3.52
CA LEU A 879 -52.74 -38.07 -4.38
C LEU A 879 -53.54 -36.96 -5.09
N PRO A 880 -54.03 -35.92 -4.39
CA PRO A 880 -54.76 -34.83 -5.03
C PRO A 880 -53.94 -34.05 -6.08
N PHE A 881 -52.63 -33.95 -5.87
CA PHE A 881 -51.73 -33.34 -6.86
C PHE A 881 -51.66 -34.19 -8.13
N LEU A 882 -51.44 -35.51 -7.99
CA LEU A 882 -51.39 -36.44 -9.13
C LEU A 882 -52.72 -36.49 -9.90
N MET A 883 -53.88 -36.46 -9.22
CA MET A 883 -55.18 -36.37 -9.89
C MET A 883 -55.28 -35.11 -10.75
N LYS A 884 -54.87 -33.94 -10.22
CA LYS A 884 -54.91 -32.66 -10.93
C LYS A 884 -53.96 -32.62 -12.13
N THR A 885 -52.84 -33.35 -12.07
CA THR A 885 -51.88 -33.43 -13.18
C THR A 885 -52.36 -34.34 -14.30
N PHE A 886 -52.98 -35.47 -13.96
CA PHE A 886 -53.36 -36.49 -14.94
C PHE A 886 -54.83 -36.41 -15.40
N ALA A 887 -55.67 -35.56 -14.81
CA ALA A 887 -57.04 -35.34 -15.27
C ALA A 887 -57.10 -34.70 -16.68
N ARG A 888 -57.53 -35.49 -17.68
CA ARG A 888 -57.86 -35.00 -19.04
C ARG A 888 -59.16 -34.19 -19.02
N LYS A 889 -59.25 -33.13 -19.83
CA LYS A 889 -60.53 -32.41 -20.04
C LYS A 889 -61.49 -33.36 -20.75
N SER A 890 -62.62 -33.70 -20.14
CA SER A 890 -63.74 -34.26 -20.90
C SER A 890 -64.27 -33.17 -21.82
N THR A 891 -64.31 -33.48 -23.12
CA THR A 891 -64.93 -32.62 -24.11
C THR A 891 -66.40 -33.03 -24.16
N THR A 892 -67.30 -32.05 -24.01
CA THR A 892 -68.75 -32.09 -24.31
C THR A 892 -69.64 -33.13 -23.61
N ALA A 893 -70.49 -32.68 -22.69
CA ALA A 893 -71.97 -32.81 -22.74
C ALA A 893 -72.61 -32.44 -21.38
N THR A 894 -73.50 -31.44 -21.37
CA THR A 894 -74.64 -31.36 -20.42
C THR A 894 -75.57 -32.55 -20.67
N PRO A 895 -76.34 -33.11 -19.69
CA PRO A 895 -77.30 -32.34 -18.86
C PRO A 895 -77.70 -32.89 -17.44
N LEU A 896 -78.32 -31.99 -16.64
CA LEU A 896 -79.55 -32.10 -15.81
C LEU A 896 -79.83 -33.22 -14.74
N TRP A 897 -80.15 -32.72 -13.52
CA TRP A 897 -81.04 -33.20 -12.43
C TRP A 897 -80.75 -34.53 -11.67
N LEU A 898 -80.58 -34.47 -10.34
CA LEU A 898 -81.64 -34.80 -9.36
C LEU A 898 -81.28 -34.43 -7.89
N ARG A 899 -82.33 -34.09 -7.15
CA ARG A 899 -82.38 -33.59 -5.76
C ARG A 899 -82.95 -34.68 -4.82
N ARG A 900 -82.31 -34.97 -3.68
CA ARG A 900 -82.92 -35.41 -2.38
C ARG A 900 -81.79 -35.60 -1.33
N ARG A 901 -81.72 -34.82 -0.24
CA ARG A 901 -82.50 -34.78 1.02
C ARG A 901 -81.94 -35.76 2.09
N GLY A 902 -81.18 -35.17 3.02
CA GLY A 902 -81.09 -35.43 4.48
C GLY A 902 -80.96 -36.85 5.03
N ALA A 903 -79.82 -37.13 5.69
CA ALA A 903 -79.72 -37.89 6.93
C ALA A 903 -78.39 -37.54 7.62
N GLN A 904 -78.44 -37.33 8.94
CA GLN A 904 -77.30 -37.01 9.80
C GLN A 904 -76.93 -38.29 10.54
N GLU A 905 -75.67 -38.74 10.45
CA GLU A 905 -75.13 -39.75 11.38
C GLU A 905 -73.59 -39.73 11.40
N THR A 906 -73.07 -40.16 12.54
CA THR A 906 -71.79 -39.83 13.17
C THR A 906 -70.62 -40.78 12.87
N LYS A 907 -69.40 -40.21 12.96
CA LYS A 907 -68.06 -40.82 13.26
C LYS A 907 -67.33 -41.61 12.15
N LEU A 908 -66.02 -41.31 12.04
CA LEU A 908 -64.98 -41.89 11.15
C LEU A 908 -65.10 -43.42 11.01
N PRO A 909 -64.98 -44.00 9.79
CA PRO A 909 -63.73 -44.05 9.01
C PRO A 909 -63.97 -43.88 7.49
N GLN A 910 -63.76 -42.67 6.95
CA GLN A 910 -63.93 -42.40 5.51
C GLN A 910 -62.65 -41.97 4.79
N LEU A 911 -61.60 -41.56 5.52
CA LEU A 911 -60.38 -41.00 4.91
C LEU A 911 -59.50 -42.04 4.20
N VAL A 912 -59.40 -43.27 4.74
CA VAL A 912 -58.64 -44.35 4.09
C VAL A 912 -59.38 -44.86 2.85
N THR A 913 -60.71 -44.95 2.92
CA THR A 913 -61.59 -45.41 1.83
C THR A 913 -61.63 -44.42 0.67
N GLU A 914 -61.56 -43.12 0.94
CA GLU A 914 -61.50 -42.07 -0.08
C GLU A 914 -60.12 -42.03 -0.77
N ALA A 915 -59.03 -42.21 -0.02
CA ALA A 915 -57.67 -42.31 -0.57
C ALA A 915 -57.49 -43.55 -1.49
N VAL A 916 -58.08 -44.67 -1.08
CA VAL A 916 -58.08 -45.92 -1.88
C VAL A 916 -58.96 -45.79 -3.13
N ARG A 917 -60.15 -45.17 -3.04
CA ARG A 917 -61.01 -44.88 -4.21
C ARG A 917 -60.35 -43.89 -5.19
N THR A 918 -59.66 -42.88 -4.66
CA THR A 918 -58.95 -41.86 -5.47
C THR A 918 -57.70 -42.43 -6.14
N ALA A 919 -56.99 -43.38 -5.52
CA ALA A 919 -55.91 -44.13 -6.16
C ALA A 919 -56.43 -45.01 -7.32
N HIS A 920 -57.57 -45.68 -7.13
CA HIS A 920 -58.25 -46.50 -8.14
C HIS A 920 -58.65 -45.70 -9.38
N ALA A 921 -59.10 -44.45 -9.22
CA ALA A 921 -59.47 -43.56 -10.34
C ALA A 921 -58.25 -43.09 -11.16
N ILE A 922 -57.07 -42.97 -10.55
CA ILE A 922 -55.81 -42.63 -11.25
C ILE A 922 -55.28 -43.83 -12.04
N ALA A 923 -55.38 -45.04 -11.46
CA ALA A 923 -54.90 -46.29 -12.04
C ALA A 923 -55.71 -46.76 -13.26
N GLY A 924 -57.02 -46.43 -13.30
CA GLY A 924 -57.92 -46.84 -14.38
C GLY A 924 -57.76 -46.07 -15.70
N GLU A 925 -57.14 -44.88 -15.70
CA GLU A 925 -57.07 -43.98 -16.87
C GLU A 925 -55.65 -43.77 -17.45
N ASN A 926 -54.57 -44.08 -16.71
CA ASN A 926 -53.19 -43.98 -17.20
C ASN A 926 -52.39 -45.23 -16.79
N THR A 927 -51.49 -45.71 -17.64
CA THR A 927 -50.70 -46.91 -17.32
C THR A 927 -49.70 -46.63 -16.18
N GLU A 928 -49.48 -47.59 -15.28
CA GLU A 928 -48.49 -47.50 -14.19
C GLU A 928 -47.12 -47.02 -14.69
N ALA A 929 -46.72 -47.49 -15.87
CA ALA A 929 -45.51 -47.07 -16.57
C ALA A 929 -45.49 -45.59 -16.99
N GLU A 930 -46.63 -44.99 -17.33
CA GLU A 930 -46.73 -43.55 -17.67
C GLU A 930 -46.61 -42.66 -16.44
N ILE A 931 -47.19 -43.08 -15.31
CA ILE A 931 -47.07 -42.35 -14.04
C ILE A 931 -45.62 -42.43 -13.53
N LEU A 932 -45.00 -43.60 -13.58
CA LEU A 932 -43.59 -43.78 -13.21
C LEU A 932 -42.64 -43.02 -14.16
N ARG A 933 -42.89 -43.02 -15.47
CA ARG A 933 -42.11 -42.20 -16.44
C ARG A 933 -42.27 -40.70 -16.21
N ALA A 934 -43.45 -40.24 -15.78
CA ALA A 934 -43.69 -38.83 -15.50
C ALA A 934 -43.05 -38.36 -14.18
N LEU A 935 -42.96 -39.24 -13.19
CA LEU A 935 -42.31 -38.98 -11.90
C LEU A 935 -40.79 -39.15 -11.95
N CYS A 936 -40.28 -40.00 -12.86
CA CYS A 936 -38.86 -40.25 -13.10
C CYS A 936 -38.58 -40.42 -14.62
N PRO A 937 -38.44 -39.32 -15.39
CA PRO A 937 -38.06 -39.41 -16.80
C PRO A 937 -36.63 -39.97 -16.94
N SER A 938 -36.41 -40.70 -18.03
CA SER A 938 -35.25 -41.58 -18.32
C SER A 938 -33.85 -40.93 -18.34
N SER A 939 -33.71 -39.64 -18.04
CA SER A 939 -32.42 -38.93 -18.07
C SER A 939 -31.53 -39.15 -16.84
N LEU A 940 -31.99 -39.91 -15.83
CA LEU A 940 -31.26 -40.19 -14.58
C LEU A 940 -30.73 -41.63 -14.45
N GLY A 941 -30.67 -42.39 -15.55
CA GLY A 941 -29.99 -43.70 -15.61
C GLY A 941 -30.49 -44.73 -14.59
N CYS A 942 -31.80 -44.78 -14.32
CA CYS A 942 -32.35 -45.53 -13.20
C CYS A 942 -33.67 -46.23 -13.54
N VAL A 943 -33.73 -46.92 -14.68
CA VAL A 943 -34.83 -47.87 -14.92
C VAL A 943 -34.60 -49.16 -14.11
N ASP A 944 -33.35 -49.51 -13.81
CA ASP A 944 -33.03 -50.79 -13.15
C ASP A 944 -33.21 -50.79 -11.62
N ALA A 945 -33.15 -49.63 -10.94
CA ALA A 945 -33.36 -49.55 -9.48
C ALA A 945 -34.84 -49.63 -9.05
N PHE A 946 -35.78 -49.41 -9.98
CA PHE A 946 -37.20 -49.67 -9.76
C PHE A 946 -37.61 -51.09 -10.20
N ALA A 947 -36.71 -51.84 -10.84
CA ALA A 947 -36.93 -53.19 -11.34
C ALA A 947 -36.41 -54.29 -10.38
N THR A 948 -35.84 -53.94 -9.23
CA THR A 948 -35.59 -54.90 -8.15
C THR A 948 -36.90 -55.21 -7.41
N PRO A 949 -37.26 -56.49 -7.21
CA PRO A 949 -38.52 -56.91 -6.60
C PRO A 949 -38.51 -56.58 -5.10
N GLY A 950 -38.83 -55.34 -4.73
CA GLY A 950 -38.79 -54.92 -3.34
C GLY A 950 -39.19 -53.47 -3.03
N CYS A 951 -39.72 -52.70 -3.99
CA CYS A 951 -40.13 -51.31 -3.77
C CYS A 951 -41.66 -51.24 -3.55
N PRO A 952 -42.20 -51.28 -2.31
CA PRO A 952 -43.61 -51.60 -2.11
C PRO A 952 -44.53 -50.37 -2.11
N PHE A 953 -44.02 -49.15 -1.96
CA PHE A 953 -44.89 -48.04 -1.56
C PHE A 953 -45.79 -47.45 -2.66
N LEU A 954 -45.35 -47.51 -3.92
CA LEU A 954 -46.18 -47.12 -5.07
C LEU A 954 -46.82 -48.34 -5.74
N LEU A 955 -46.10 -49.47 -5.77
CA LEU A 955 -46.55 -50.74 -6.35
C LEU A 955 -47.61 -51.43 -5.49
N VAL A 956 -47.46 -51.59 -4.18
CA VAL A 956 -48.47 -52.28 -3.33
C VAL A 956 -49.76 -51.47 -3.24
N GLY A 957 -49.69 -50.14 -3.30
CA GLY A 957 -50.88 -49.29 -3.35
C GLY A 957 -51.71 -49.48 -4.62
N LEU A 958 -51.09 -49.81 -5.76
CA LEU A 958 -51.76 -49.94 -7.06
C LEU A 958 -51.97 -51.41 -7.50
N SER A 959 -51.06 -52.33 -7.17
CA SER A 959 -51.13 -53.76 -7.52
C SER A 959 -51.96 -54.60 -6.53
N SER A 960 -52.06 -54.19 -5.26
CA SER A 960 -52.95 -54.88 -4.29
C SER A 960 -54.43 -54.58 -4.57
N LEU A 961 -54.70 -53.48 -5.28
CA LEU A 961 -56.03 -53.08 -5.71
C LEU A 961 -56.61 -54.01 -6.80
N ASP A 962 -55.77 -54.68 -7.59
CA ASP A 962 -56.20 -55.66 -8.61
C ASP A 962 -56.39 -57.08 -8.05
N ARG A 963 -55.68 -57.46 -6.96
CA ARG A 963 -55.87 -58.77 -6.30
C ARG A 963 -57.04 -58.82 -5.32
N LEU A 964 -57.65 -57.69 -4.98
CA LEU A 964 -58.79 -57.56 -4.06
C LEU A 964 -60.16 -57.70 -4.75
N LYS A 965 -60.25 -58.55 -5.78
CA LYS A 965 -61.55 -59.09 -6.22
C LYS A 965 -61.99 -60.16 -5.24
N MET A 966 -62.88 -59.77 -4.32
CA MET A 966 -63.76 -60.58 -3.47
C MET A 966 -63.49 -60.58 -1.94
N ASN A 967 -64.52 -60.07 -1.24
CA ASN A 967 -65.05 -60.44 0.08
C ASN A 967 -64.40 -59.94 1.38
N SER A 968 -65.11 -58.94 1.94
CA SER A 968 -65.29 -58.55 3.35
C SER A 968 -64.18 -57.77 4.09
N PRO A 969 -64.53 -56.80 4.96
CA PRO A 969 -63.59 -55.83 5.53
C PRO A 969 -62.73 -56.37 6.69
N ALA A 970 -62.97 -57.59 7.16
CA ALA A 970 -62.31 -58.16 8.34
C ALA A 970 -60.96 -58.82 8.03
N SER A 971 -60.67 -59.17 6.78
CA SER A 971 -59.36 -59.70 6.34
C SER A 971 -58.33 -58.60 6.05
N MET A 972 -58.80 -57.40 5.66
CA MET A 972 -57.97 -56.24 5.28
C MET A 972 -57.07 -55.73 6.43
N VAL A 973 -57.49 -55.92 7.69
CA VAL A 973 -56.71 -55.54 8.89
C VAL A 973 -55.65 -56.59 9.24
N ARG A 974 -55.85 -57.85 8.82
CA ARG A 974 -54.93 -58.96 9.12
C ARG A 974 -53.74 -58.98 8.15
N ASP A 975 -53.95 -58.63 6.89
CA ASP A 975 -52.89 -58.59 5.87
C ASP A 975 -52.05 -57.30 5.92
N MET A 976 -52.58 -56.19 6.48
CA MET A 976 -51.80 -54.99 6.81
C MET A 976 -50.86 -55.17 8.02
N TYR A 977 -50.98 -56.27 8.77
CA TYR A 977 -50.19 -56.53 9.97
C TYR A 977 -49.00 -57.48 9.74
N VAL A 978 -48.83 -58.01 8.52
CA VAL A 978 -47.83 -59.05 8.19
C VAL A 978 -46.87 -58.62 7.06
N ILE A 979 -46.86 -57.36 6.63
CA ILE A 979 -45.91 -56.80 5.65
C ILE A 979 -45.11 -55.66 6.25
#